data_AF-A0A4V6J2L1-F1
#
_entry.id   AF-A0A4V6J2L1-F1
#
_cell.length_a   1.000
_cell.length_b   1.000
_cell.length_c   1.000
_cell.angle_alpha   90.00
_cell.angle_beta   90.00
_cell.angle_gamma   90.00
#
_symmetry.space_group_name_H-M   'P 1'
#
loop_
_entity.id
_entity.type
_entity.pdbx_description
1 polymer ?
#
loop_
_entity_poly.entity_id
_entity_poly.type
_entity_poly.pdbx_seq_one_letter_code
_entity_poly.pdbx_strand_id
1 'polypeptide(L)'
;MILCISSCLLVGFVCPPRRSLNDFVYGYLWLMAGKSRRFPAARSSLWRNRNRVTLVISHMLDPEHGKRYEEWLGKIMPVAAEFPGHLGANVIRPGAGQNLWSVIIRFDTIEHLYAWTQSETRRELVAEIAPLLNEGDRTEVRTEPAFWFTPPAANVRQPLRWKQFLITLLVIFPSTNLVPWLTGMLLPSMRGSLPLHLINDACVVRAGGLVLDAHRDPPVCWLVKEKLSQPPQGERYVTTATLILTHGRIHTLDRQNPLADAVAIADGKILAAGSHDRIMSFAGEGTQIVDLQGYTAIPGLNDSHLHLIRGGLNYNLELRWEGVPSLADALRMLKEQADRTPSPQWVRVVGGWSEFQFAERRMPTLEELNQAAPDTPVFVLHLYDRALLNRAALKAVGYTKETPDPAGGEIVRDSNGNPTGMLIARPNAMILYATLAKGPKLPLELQVNSTRQFMRELNRLGLTSAIDAGGGFQNYPEDYEIIEQLHANQQMTVRIAYNLFTQRPKQELDDFERWTDMLKPGQGTDFFRANGAGEMLVFSAADFEDFLQPRPDLPAGMEDELERVVHHLVEHRWPFRLHATYDESISRMLDVFEKVNREIPFNGLHWFFDHAETITERNIERVKALGGGIAVQHRMAFQGEYFVDRYGIDAVKHTPPVAKMLEMEVPVGLGTDATRVASYNPWTALYWLVSGRTVGGMAMYDESNRLPRDVALELWTAGSAWFSSEQGKKGRIEQDQLADLVVLSKDYFSVPEEEIKGIESVLTVVDGKVVYAAGHFSPLAPPPIPVLPEWSPVVKVPGHYRSAPPAAAKIGAIVQMHQCCGSCGVHGHQHDIARRSSIPVADEQAFWGVLGCSCFAF
;
A
#
# COMPACT_ATOMS: atom_id res chain seq x y z
N MET A 1 18.97 8.57 -34.12
CA MET A 1 20.41 8.46 -33.85
C MET A 1 20.92 9.86 -33.52
N ILE A 2 21.33 10.09 -32.27
CA ILE A 2 22.15 11.23 -31.78
C ILE A 2 21.38 12.58 -31.76
N LEU A 3 21.32 13.39 -30.70
CA LEU A 3 21.73 13.41 -29.28
C LEU A 3 21.18 14.77 -28.79
N CYS A 4 20.72 14.91 -27.54
CA CYS A 4 20.99 16.14 -26.78
C CYS A 4 20.51 16.02 -25.33
N ILE A 5 21.46 15.76 -24.44
CA ILE A 5 21.53 16.46 -23.16
C ILE A 5 22.64 17.51 -23.26
N SER A 6 22.28 18.73 -22.88
CA SER A 6 23.09 19.69 -22.12
C SER A 6 22.34 21.02 -22.09
N SER A 7 22.36 21.86 -21.07
CA SER A 7 22.66 21.77 -19.64
C SER A 7 22.30 23.15 -19.09
N CYS A 8 21.82 23.20 -17.84
CA CYS A 8 21.64 24.42 -17.07
C CYS A 8 22.94 25.24 -17.01
N LEU A 9 22.85 26.56 -17.15
CA LEU A 9 23.81 27.53 -16.61
C LEU A 9 23.14 28.91 -16.55
N LEU A 10 22.90 29.42 -15.32
CA LEU A 10 23.10 30.82 -14.93
C LEU A 10 22.70 31.02 -13.46
N VAL A 11 23.59 30.61 -12.55
CA VAL A 11 23.66 31.17 -11.19
C VAL A 11 24.79 32.19 -11.18
N GLY A 12 24.44 33.48 -11.19
CA GLY A 12 25.36 34.60 -10.97
C GLY A 12 25.33 35.02 -9.50
N PHE A 13 26.41 34.74 -8.77
CA PHE A 13 26.64 35.20 -7.40
C PHE A 13 26.90 36.71 -7.35
N VAL A 14 26.31 37.40 -6.36
CA VAL A 14 26.72 38.72 -5.88
C VAL A 14 27.23 38.56 -4.44
N CYS A 15 28.43 39.06 -4.18
CA CYS A 15 29.17 39.01 -2.91
C CYS A 15 28.66 40.08 -1.91
N PRO A 16 28.60 39.81 -0.58
CA PRO A 16 28.42 40.83 0.46
C PRO A 16 29.77 41.28 1.07
N PRO A 17 29.82 42.39 1.83
CA PRO A 17 31.06 43.10 2.14
C PRO A 17 31.87 42.51 3.32
N ARG A 18 33.18 42.80 3.28
CA ARG A 18 34.25 42.47 4.23
C ARG A 18 33.92 42.65 5.72
N ARG A 19 34.45 41.75 6.57
CA ARG A 19 35.14 42.09 7.84
C ARG A 19 36.13 41.00 8.31
N SER A 20 37.36 41.47 8.55
CA SER A 20 38.54 40.99 9.32
C SER A 20 38.96 39.52 9.37
N LEU A 21 40.18 39.28 8.84
CA LEU A 21 41.12 38.24 9.27
C LEU A 21 41.56 38.47 10.72
N ASN A 22 41.47 37.42 11.54
CA ASN A 22 42.51 36.99 12.48
C ASN A 22 42.13 35.60 13.01
N ASP A 23 43.15 34.80 13.31
CA ASP A 23 43.11 33.51 14.02
C ASP A 23 43.01 32.24 13.16
N PHE A 24 44.15 31.90 12.53
CA PHE A 24 44.46 30.53 12.14
C PHE A 24 45.95 30.22 12.41
N VAL A 25 46.35 30.10 13.69
CA VAL A 25 47.56 29.39 14.12
C VAL A 25 47.34 28.83 15.54
N TYR A 26 47.79 27.58 15.77
CA TYR A 26 47.76 26.76 17.01
C TYR A 26 46.46 25.95 17.24
N GLY A 27 46.48 24.62 17.44
CA GLY A 27 47.60 23.70 17.57
C GLY A 27 47.13 22.23 17.55
N TYR A 28 47.92 21.39 16.90
CA TYR A 28 47.91 19.94 17.02
C TYR A 28 48.99 19.58 18.07
N LEU A 29 48.59 19.18 19.28
CA LEU A 29 49.34 18.40 20.29
C LEU A 29 48.74 18.68 21.68
N TRP A 30 47.87 17.79 22.18
CA TRP A 30 47.99 17.27 23.55
C TRP A 30 46.98 16.15 23.82
N LEU A 31 47.49 14.92 23.89
CA LEU A 31 46.90 13.79 24.59
C LEU A 31 47.70 13.64 25.90
N MET A 32 47.01 13.22 26.98
CA MET A 32 47.51 12.76 28.29
C MET A 32 47.54 13.79 29.44
N ALA A 33 46.40 13.94 30.13
CA ALA A 33 46.35 13.90 31.61
C ALA A 33 44.88 13.77 32.07
N GLY A 34 44.56 12.67 32.74
CA GLY A 34 43.23 12.44 33.30
C GLY A 34 42.98 13.16 34.63
N LYS A 35 41.72 13.52 34.90
CA LYS A 35 40.97 13.20 36.12
C LYS A 35 39.60 13.92 36.16
N SER A 36 38.57 13.09 36.27
CA SER A 36 37.34 13.23 37.08
C SER A 36 36.52 14.53 37.12
N ARG A 37 35.25 14.34 36.71
CA ARG A 37 33.98 14.83 37.29
C ARG A 37 33.41 16.22 36.91
N ARG A 38 32.19 16.09 36.33
CA ARG A 38 30.99 16.96 36.35
C ARG A 38 31.04 18.32 35.61
N PHE A 39 30.33 18.37 34.48
CA PHE A 39 29.69 19.58 33.97
C PHE A 39 28.18 19.36 33.81
N PRO A 40 27.33 20.31 34.24
CA PRO A 40 25.91 20.34 33.88
C PRO A 40 25.74 20.86 32.43
N ALA A 41 24.65 20.42 31.79
CA ALA A 41 24.30 20.74 30.42
C ALA A 41 24.14 22.25 30.17
N ALA A 42 24.87 22.78 29.19
CA ALA A 42 24.57 24.06 28.57
C ALA A 42 25.01 24.08 27.09
N ARG A 43 24.00 24.28 26.23
CA ARG A 43 24.01 24.84 24.86
C ARG A 43 24.53 23.97 23.70
N SER A 44 23.58 23.45 22.92
CA SER A 44 23.67 23.37 21.46
C SER A 44 22.47 24.08 20.82
N SER A 45 22.60 25.38 20.55
CA SER A 45 21.63 26.16 19.78
C SER A 45 22.33 26.80 18.58
N LEU A 46 22.77 25.98 17.64
CA LEU A 46 23.19 26.41 16.31
C LEU A 46 22.65 25.35 15.34
N TRP A 47 22.11 25.83 14.21
CA TRP A 47 21.32 25.09 13.19
C TRP A 47 19.79 25.04 13.43
N ARG A 48 19.11 26.20 13.41
CA ARG A 48 17.71 26.29 12.96
C ARG A 48 17.70 26.89 11.55
N ASN A 49 17.29 26.10 10.57
CA ASN A 49 16.95 26.58 9.22
C ASN A 49 15.83 27.62 9.35
N ARG A 50 16.10 28.88 9.01
CA ARG A 50 15.06 29.92 8.90
C ARG A 50 14.37 29.79 7.53
N ASN A 51 13.49 28.80 7.40
CA ASN A 51 12.60 28.72 6.25
C ASN A 51 11.41 29.65 6.51
N ARG A 52 11.32 30.75 5.74
CA ARG A 52 10.16 31.65 5.75
C ARG A 52 8.94 30.87 5.27
N VAL A 53 7.83 30.95 6.00
CA VAL A 53 6.58 30.23 5.66
C VAL A 53 5.48 31.24 5.39
N THR A 54 4.65 30.97 4.38
CA THR A 54 3.55 31.84 3.96
C THR A 54 2.21 31.15 4.19
N LEU A 55 1.31 31.84 4.87
CA LEU A 55 -0.10 31.51 5.02
C LEU A 55 -0.90 32.29 3.97
N VAL A 56 -1.62 31.60 3.10
CA VAL A 56 -2.59 32.19 2.17
C VAL A 56 -3.98 31.86 2.67
N ILE A 57 -4.83 32.86 2.84
CA ILE A 57 -6.21 32.73 3.30
C ILE A 57 -7.11 33.20 2.17
N SER A 58 -8.06 32.38 1.77
CA SER A 58 -9.02 32.66 0.70
C SER A 58 -10.42 32.74 1.26
N HIS A 59 -11.06 33.91 1.13
CA HIS A 59 -12.42 34.17 1.58
C HIS A 59 -13.29 34.56 0.40
N MET A 60 -14.35 33.78 0.14
CA MET A 60 -15.39 34.12 -0.82
C MET A 60 -16.61 34.69 -0.07
N LEU A 61 -17.03 35.89 -0.45
CA LEU A 61 -18.19 36.56 0.14
C LEU A 61 -18.95 37.36 -0.92
N ASP A 62 -20.25 37.54 -0.73
CA ASP A 62 -21.06 38.36 -1.63
C ASP A 62 -20.64 39.84 -1.62
N PRO A 63 -20.67 40.54 -2.77
CA PRO A 63 -20.19 41.92 -2.89
C PRO A 63 -20.81 42.90 -1.90
N GLU A 64 -22.05 42.66 -1.47
CA GLU A 64 -22.76 43.50 -0.49
C GLU A 64 -22.11 43.50 0.90
N HIS A 65 -21.40 42.42 1.25
CA HIS A 65 -20.71 42.28 2.54
C HIS A 65 -19.28 42.84 2.55
N GLY A 66 -18.77 43.33 1.41
CA GLY A 66 -17.39 43.79 1.24
C GLY A 66 -16.97 44.89 2.22
N LYS A 67 -17.87 45.83 2.55
CA LYS A 67 -17.57 46.91 3.50
C LYS A 67 -17.36 46.38 4.93
N ARG A 68 -18.20 45.43 5.36
CA ARG A 68 -18.12 44.81 6.68
C ARG A 68 -16.89 43.91 6.80
N TYR A 69 -16.49 43.28 5.71
CA TYR A 69 -15.27 42.49 5.64
C TYR A 69 -13.99 43.35 5.68
N GLU A 70 -13.98 44.53 5.06
CA GLU A 70 -12.88 45.51 5.20
C GLU A 70 -12.76 46.04 6.64
N GLU A 71 -13.87 46.30 7.33
CA GLU A 71 -13.86 46.66 8.75
C GLU A 71 -13.25 45.56 9.62
N TRP A 72 -13.55 44.29 9.31
CA TRP A 72 -12.94 43.14 9.98
C TRP A 72 -11.45 43.01 9.68
N LEU A 73 -11.01 43.19 8.43
CA LEU A 73 -9.59 43.22 8.07
C LEU A 73 -8.83 44.28 8.89
N GLY A 74 -9.46 45.43 9.14
CA GLY A 74 -8.94 46.46 10.02
C GLY A 74 -8.71 46.02 11.47
N LYS A 75 -9.43 45.00 11.95
CA LYS A 75 -9.26 44.41 13.29
C LYS A 75 -8.21 43.31 13.31
N ILE A 76 -8.26 42.36 12.37
CA ILE A 76 -7.41 41.16 12.42
C ILE A 76 -5.98 41.42 11.95
N MET A 77 -5.76 42.35 11.02
CA MET A 77 -4.41 42.60 10.47
C MET A 77 -3.43 43.20 11.50
N PRO A 78 -3.81 44.17 12.35
CA PRO A 78 -2.94 44.64 13.43
C PRO A 78 -2.60 43.54 14.43
N VAL A 79 -3.57 42.70 14.80
CA VAL A 79 -3.37 41.58 15.74
C VAL A 79 -2.41 40.54 15.15
N ALA A 80 -2.55 40.22 13.85
CA ALA A 80 -1.61 39.34 13.15
C ALA A 80 -0.19 39.91 13.10
N ALA A 81 -0.07 41.24 12.97
CA ALA A 81 1.21 41.92 12.86
C ALA A 81 2.01 41.94 14.18
N GLU A 82 1.32 41.88 15.32
CA GLU A 82 1.94 41.80 16.66
C GLU A 82 2.29 40.37 17.07
N PHE A 83 1.84 39.35 16.33
CA PHE A 83 2.09 37.96 16.67
C PHE A 83 3.57 37.58 16.49
N PRO A 84 4.18 36.82 17.42
CA PRO A 84 5.58 36.41 17.32
C PRO A 84 5.92 35.77 15.98
N GLY A 85 7.03 36.21 15.38
CA GLY A 85 7.51 35.69 14.09
C GLY A 85 6.85 36.29 12.85
N HIS A 86 5.89 37.20 12.97
CA HIS A 86 5.25 37.84 11.82
C HIS A 86 6.26 38.67 10.99
N LEU A 87 6.26 38.45 9.67
CA LEU A 87 7.15 39.09 8.70
C LEU A 87 6.44 40.05 7.74
N GLY A 88 5.11 40.08 7.72
CA GLY A 88 4.31 40.94 6.86
C GLY A 88 3.02 40.29 6.39
N ALA A 89 2.01 41.11 6.12
CA ALA A 89 0.74 40.69 5.53
C ALA A 89 0.43 41.50 4.25
N ASN A 90 -0.26 40.89 3.30
CA ASN A 90 -0.75 41.54 2.09
C ASN A 90 -2.19 41.07 1.81
N VAL A 91 -3.07 42.01 1.47
CA VAL A 91 -4.47 41.71 1.15
C VAL A 91 -4.72 42.02 -0.33
N ILE A 92 -5.08 41.00 -1.09
CA ILE A 92 -5.50 41.10 -2.48
C ILE A 92 -7.03 41.17 -2.49
N ARG A 93 -7.53 42.30 -3.01
CA ARG A 93 -8.95 42.60 -3.12
C ARG A 93 -9.49 42.07 -4.46
N PRO A 94 -10.74 41.59 -4.52
CA PRO A 94 -11.33 41.18 -5.78
C PRO A 94 -11.43 42.35 -6.77
N GLY A 95 -11.27 42.05 -8.06
CA GLY A 95 -11.58 42.98 -9.15
C GLY A 95 -13.09 43.16 -9.35
N ALA A 96 -13.49 44.10 -10.21
CA ALA A 96 -14.91 44.30 -10.54
C ALA A 96 -15.55 43.01 -11.08
N GLY A 97 -16.61 42.52 -10.42
CA GLY A 97 -17.29 41.27 -10.76
C GLY A 97 -16.69 39.99 -10.15
N GLN A 98 -15.71 40.11 -9.25
CA GLN A 98 -15.14 38.99 -8.50
C GLN A 98 -15.52 39.05 -7.02
N ASN A 99 -15.54 37.88 -6.36
CA ASN A 99 -15.98 37.74 -4.97
C ASN A 99 -14.90 37.14 -4.05
N LEU A 100 -13.69 36.90 -4.57
CA LEU A 100 -12.58 36.26 -3.85
C LEU A 100 -11.62 37.30 -3.26
N TRP A 101 -11.44 37.23 -1.94
CA TRP A 101 -10.40 37.96 -1.20
C TRP A 101 -9.27 37.01 -0.82
N SER A 102 -8.03 37.44 -1.05
CA SER A 102 -6.85 36.66 -0.66
C SER A 102 -5.99 37.43 0.33
N VAL A 103 -5.83 36.91 1.55
CA VAL A 103 -4.98 37.47 2.60
C VAL A 103 -3.73 36.60 2.73
N ILE A 104 -2.57 37.20 2.56
CA ILE A 104 -1.28 36.52 2.60
C ILE A 104 -0.53 37.01 3.84
N ILE A 105 -0.21 36.13 4.78
CA ILE A 105 0.53 36.45 6.01
C ILE A 105 1.82 35.62 6.04
N ARG A 106 2.95 36.21 6.41
CA ARG A 106 4.26 35.54 6.41
C ARG A 106 4.83 35.42 7.82
N PHE A 107 5.46 34.28 8.12
CA PHE A 107 6.13 34.02 9.40
C PHE A 107 7.57 33.55 9.19
N ASP A 108 8.42 33.75 10.19
CA ASP A 108 9.84 33.36 10.18
C ASP A 108 10.09 31.87 10.41
N THR A 109 9.15 31.16 11.03
CA THR A 109 9.14 29.70 11.20
C THR A 109 7.74 29.10 11.06
N ILE A 110 7.67 27.78 10.82
CA ILE A 110 6.40 27.06 10.70
C ILE A 110 5.67 26.97 12.05
N GLU A 111 6.41 26.91 13.16
CA GLU A 111 5.84 26.86 14.51
C GLU A 111 5.10 28.15 14.86
N HIS A 112 5.64 29.32 14.51
CA HIS A 112 4.96 30.60 14.72
C HIS A 112 3.71 30.73 13.85
N LEU A 113 3.73 30.21 12.61
CA LEU A 113 2.53 30.16 11.77
C LEU A 113 1.44 29.29 12.40
N TYR A 114 1.79 28.07 12.85
CA TYR A 114 0.82 27.19 13.49
C TYR A 114 0.27 27.76 14.79
N ALA A 115 1.12 28.41 15.59
CA ALA A 115 0.67 29.11 16.79
C ALA A 115 -0.31 30.24 16.46
N TRP A 116 -0.12 30.97 15.36
CA TRP A 116 -1.07 31.98 14.89
C TRP A 116 -2.39 31.35 14.43
N THR A 117 -2.34 30.32 13.59
CA THR A 117 -3.56 29.69 13.04
C THR A 117 -4.42 29.04 14.11
N GLN A 118 -3.81 28.52 15.18
CA GLN A 118 -4.50 27.88 16.31
C GLN A 118 -4.79 28.82 17.48
N SER A 119 -4.37 30.09 17.42
CA SER A 119 -4.59 31.05 18.51
C SER A 119 -6.08 31.26 18.80
N GLU A 120 -6.42 31.40 20.09
CA GLU A 120 -7.78 31.73 20.53
C GLU A 120 -8.25 33.05 19.93
N THR A 121 -7.37 34.06 19.89
CA THR A 121 -7.65 35.37 19.29
C THR A 121 -8.01 35.29 17.80
N ARG A 122 -7.30 34.48 17.00
CA ARG A 122 -7.65 34.29 15.57
C ARG A 122 -8.99 33.57 15.44
N ARG A 123 -9.25 32.55 16.25
CA ARG A 123 -10.52 31.78 16.21
C ARG A 123 -11.72 32.68 16.51
N GLU A 124 -11.64 33.54 17.53
CA GLU A 124 -12.69 34.52 17.86
C GLU A 124 -12.94 35.49 16.71
N LEU A 125 -11.87 36.08 16.14
CA LEU A 125 -11.99 37.02 15.04
C LEU A 125 -12.55 36.38 13.77
N VAL A 126 -12.16 35.14 13.45
CA VAL A 126 -12.70 34.41 12.29
C VAL A 126 -14.18 34.05 12.51
N ALA A 127 -14.58 33.71 13.73
CA ALA A 127 -15.98 33.43 14.06
C ALA A 127 -16.90 34.66 13.84
N GLU A 128 -16.40 35.90 14.01
CA GLU A 128 -17.16 37.13 13.71
C GLU A 128 -17.59 37.24 12.24
N ILE A 129 -16.79 36.71 11.31
CA ILE A 129 -17.04 36.81 9.86
C ILE A 129 -17.52 35.52 9.21
N ALA A 130 -17.48 34.39 9.91
CA ALA A 130 -17.94 33.10 9.39
C ALA A 130 -19.36 33.14 8.77
N PRO A 131 -20.36 33.86 9.32
CA PRO A 131 -21.69 33.96 8.68
C PRO A 131 -21.70 34.75 7.36
N LEU A 132 -20.65 35.49 7.05
CA LEU A 132 -20.52 36.30 5.83
C LEU A 132 -19.74 35.57 4.72
N LEU A 133 -19.17 34.40 5.02
CA LEU A 133 -18.37 33.63 4.07
C LEU A 133 -19.20 32.54 3.40
N ASN A 134 -19.11 32.44 2.07
CA ASN A 134 -19.81 31.42 1.30
C ASN A 134 -19.19 30.03 1.46
N GLU A 135 -17.88 29.95 1.71
CA GLU A 135 -17.13 28.68 1.76
C GLU A 135 -16.18 28.55 2.96
N GLY A 136 -16.42 29.33 4.03
CA GLY A 136 -15.62 29.32 5.26
C GLY A 136 -14.19 29.87 5.14
N ASP A 137 -13.42 29.79 6.22
CA ASP A 137 -12.03 30.26 6.31
C ASP A 137 -11.06 29.23 5.70
N ARG A 138 -10.74 29.39 4.41
CA ARG A 138 -9.83 28.48 3.71
C ARG A 138 -8.39 28.95 3.83
N THR A 139 -7.57 28.16 4.51
CA THR A 139 -6.16 28.45 4.71
C THR A 139 -5.26 27.46 3.98
N GLU A 140 -4.24 27.95 3.28
CA GLU A 140 -3.20 27.17 2.63
C GLU A 140 -1.82 27.60 3.16
N VAL A 141 -0.97 26.65 3.57
CA VAL A 141 0.39 26.91 4.06
C VAL A 141 1.39 26.53 2.99
N ARG A 142 2.25 27.48 2.59
CA ARG A 142 3.28 27.29 1.57
C ARG A 142 4.67 27.54 2.15
N THR A 143 5.55 26.55 2.06
CA THR A 143 6.94 26.57 2.57
C THR A 143 7.98 26.92 1.51
N GLU A 144 7.57 27.14 0.25
CA GLU A 144 8.47 27.44 -0.87
C GLU A 144 8.55 28.94 -1.23
N PRO A 145 9.69 29.43 -1.77
CA PRO A 145 9.89 30.82 -2.19
C PRO A 145 9.21 31.10 -3.55
N ALA A 146 7.89 31.00 -3.61
CA ALA A 146 7.11 31.21 -4.83
C ALA A 146 6.46 32.61 -4.86
N PHE A 147 7.23 33.70 -4.76
CA PHE A 147 6.81 35.05 -5.19
C PHE A 147 8.05 35.91 -5.50
N TRP A 148 8.52 35.82 -6.74
CA TRP A 148 9.78 36.40 -7.24
C TRP A 148 9.79 37.92 -7.48
N PHE A 149 8.85 38.69 -6.90
CA PHE A 149 8.82 40.16 -7.02
C PHE A 149 8.69 40.88 -5.68
N THR A 150 9.39 40.40 -4.64
CA THR A 150 9.54 41.18 -3.40
C THR A 150 11.01 41.58 -3.23
N PRO A 151 11.35 42.89 -3.18
CA PRO A 151 12.73 43.31 -2.94
C PRO A 151 13.27 42.75 -1.63
N PRO A 152 14.56 42.40 -1.54
CA PRO A 152 15.15 41.76 -0.35
C PRO A 152 15.22 42.69 0.87
N ALA A 153 14.87 43.97 0.74
CA ALA A 153 14.77 44.93 1.83
C ALA A 153 13.58 45.89 1.59
N ALA A 154 12.95 46.36 2.66
CA ALA A 154 11.78 47.25 2.62
C ALA A 154 12.03 48.63 1.95
N ASN A 155 13.30 48.98 1.64
CA ASN A 155 13.70 50.31 1.14
C ASN A 155 14.57 50.27 -0.13
N VAL A 156 14.25 49.43 -1.13
CA VAL A 156 14.93 49.49 -2.44
C VAL A 156 14.27 50.56 -3.31
N ARG A 157 15.04 51.60 -3.69
CA ARG A 157 14.59 52.64 -4.64
C ARG A 157 14.26 52.00 -5.99
N GLN A 158 13.04 52.21 -6.48
CA GLN A 158 12.66 51.74 -7.81
C GLN A 158 13.50 52.40 -8.91
N PRO A 159 13.80 51.69 -10.02
CA PRO A 159 14.49 52.28 -11.16
C PRO A 159 13.72 53.49 -11.70
N LEU A 160 14.44 54.58 -12.01
CA LEU A 160 13.82 55.78 -12.56
C LEU A 160 13.11 55.44 -13.89
N ARG A 161 11.81 55.78 -14.00
CA ARG A 161 10.93 55.42 -15.12
C ARG A 161 11.49 55.79 -16.51
N TRP A 162 12.29 56.84 -16.61
CA TRP A 162 12.92 57.24 -17.87
C TRP A 162 13.98 56.24 -18.36
N LYS A 163 14.66 55.52 -17.46
CA LYS A 163 15.63 54.46 -17.84
C LYS A 163 14.91 53.21 -18.36
N GLN A 164 13.78 52.86 -17.74
CA GLN A 164 12.92 51.78 -18.23
C GLN A 164 12.34 52.13 -19.61
N PHE A 165 11.87 53.37 -19.78
CA PHE A 165 11.40 53.87 -21.07
C PHE A 165 12.49 53.82 -22.16
N LEU A 166 13.73 54.19 -21.85
CA LEU A 166 14.85 54.09 -22.80
C LEU A 166 15.19 52.65 -23.18
N ILE A 167 15.14 51.70 -22.25
CA ILE A 167 15.38 50.28 -22.57
C ILE A 167 14.26 49.75 -23.48
N THR A 168 13.01 50.09 -23.17
CA THR A 168 11.88 49.71 -24.03
C THR A 168 11.99 50.33 -25.42
N LEU A 169 12.36 51.61 -25.53
CA LEU A 169 12.42 52.33 -26.80
C LEU A 169 13.66 51.95 -27.64
N LEU A 170 14.81 51.73 -27.03
CA LEU A 170 16.09 51.56 -27.74
C LEU A 170 16.50 50.09 -27.90
N VAL A 171 15.98 49.18 -27.09
CA VAL A 171 16.38 47.76 -27.11
C VAL A 171 15.20 46.87 -27.48
N ILE A 172 14.09 46.98 -26.77
CA ILE A 172 12.94 46.08 -26.98
C ILE A 172 12.23 46.45 -28.29
N PHE A 173 11.84 47.71 -28.48
CA PHE A 173 11.08 48.13 -29.65
C PHE A 173 11.80 47.89 -31.00
N PRO A 174 13.12 48.17 -31.15
CA PRO A 174 13.82 47.88 -32.40
C PRO A 174 14.03 46.38 -32.59
N SER A 175 14.31 45.61 -31.53
CA SER A 175 14.50 44.17 -31.67
C SER A 175 13.20 43.45 -32.06
N THR A 176 12.06 43.84 -31.49
CA THR A 176 10.77 43.20 -31.80
C THR A 176 10.18 43.63 -33.14
N ASN A 177 10.60 44.75 -33.74
CA ASN A 177 10.04 45.24 -35.01
C ASN A 177 11.02 45.12 -36.19
N LEU A 178 12.31 45.41 -35.98
CA LEU A 178 13.31 45.40 -37.06
C LEU A 178 13.74 43.98 -37.42
N VAL A 179 13.83 43.08 -36.43
CA VAL A 179 14.22 41.67 -36.67
C VAL A 179 13.17 40.95 -37.52
N PRO A 180 11.86 40.97 -37.18
CA PRO A 180 10.85 40.34 -38.04
C PRO A 180 10.73 40.98 -39.42
N TRP A 181 10.98 42.29 -39.53
CA TRP A 181 10.97 43.00 -40.81
C TRP A 181 12.14 42.55 -41.71
N LEU A 182 13.36 42.46 -41.18
CA LEU A 182 14.56 42.01 -41.90
C LEU A 182 14.49 40.55 -42.30
N THR A 183 14.12 39.65 -41.38
CA THR A 183 13.98 38.22 -41.65
C THR A 183 12.85 37.95 -42.64
N GLY A 184 11.74 38.68 -42.55
CA GLY A 184 10.66 38.63 -43.52
C GLY A 184 11.05 39.16 -44.90
N MET A 185 12.06 40.02 -45.01
CA MET A 185 12.61 40.46 -46.30
C MET A 185 13.57 39.43 -46.89
N LEU A 186 14.37 38.76 -46.06
CA LEU A 186 15.34 37.74 -46.46
C LEU A 186 14.69 36.38 -46.80
N LEU A 187 13.56 36.05 -46.17
CA LEU A 187 12.83 34.80 -46.33
C LEU A 187 11.35 35.05 -46.69
N PRO A 188 11.06 35.66 -47.86
CA PRO A 188 9.70 36.09 -48.20
C PRO A 188 8.72 34.92 -48.37
N SER A 189 9.21 33.73 -48.74
CA SER A 189 8.41 32.50 -48.87
C SER A 189 7.95 31.91 -47.53
N MET A 190 8.50 32.38 -46.41
CA MET A 190 8.20 31.88 -45.06
C MET A 190 7.38 32.87 -44.22
N ARG A 191 6.92 33.99 -44.81
CA ARG A 191 6.13 35.00 -44.09
C ARG A 191 4.84 34.39 -43.52
N GLY A 192 4.61 34.63 -42.22
CA GLY A 192 3.44 34.11 -41.50
C GLY A 192 3.52 32.63 -41.11
N SER A 193 4.66 31.96 -41.35
CA SER A 193 4.86 30.56 -40.97
C SER A 193 5.50 30.43 -39.58
N LEU A 194 5.14 29.38 -38.84
CA LEU A 194 5.71 29.05 -37.53
C LEU A 194 7.26 28.97 -37.54
N PRO A 195 7.92 28.40 -38.56
CA PRO A 195 9.38 28.38 -38.62
C PRO A 195 10.02 29.78 -38.67
N LEU A 196 9.39 30.76 -39.35
CA LEU A 196 9.92 32.12 -39.39
C LEU A 196 9.75 32.83 -38.03
N HIS A 197 8.68 32.53 -37.28
CA HIS A 197 8.51 33.02 -35.92
C HIS A 197 9.61 32.51 -34.98
N LEU A 198 9.96 31.22 -35.07
CA LEU A 198 11.07 30.64 -34.27
C LEU A 198 12.44 31.26 -34.62
N ILE A 199 12.69 31.56 -35.90
CA ILE A 199 13.91 32.26 -36.34
C ILE A 199 13.96 33.68 -35.76
N ASN A 200 12.83 34.40 -35.75
CA ASN A 200 12.74 35.75 -35.18
C ASN A 200 13.06 35.75 -33.69
N ASP A 201 12.46 34.84 -32.93
CA ASP A 201 12.65 34.74 -31.49
C ASP A 201 14.12 34.41 -31.15
N ALA A 202 14.74 33.48 -31.88
CA ALA A 202 16.16 33.16 -31.73
C ALA A 202 17.08 34.36 -32.03
N CYS A 203 16.76 35.16 -33.06
CA CYS A 203 17.50 36.36 -33.41
C CYS A 203 17.36 37.46 -32.34
N VAL A 204 16.17 37.66 -31.78
CA VAL A 204 15.93 38.64 -30.70
C VAL A 204 16.68 38.26 -29.42
N VAL A 205 16.66 36.98 -29.04
CA VAL A 205 17.38 36.48 -27.86
C VAL A 205 18.90 36.65 -28.02
N ARG A 206 19.44 36.33 -29.21
CA ARG A 206 20.87 36.47 -29.48
C ARG A 206 21.33 37.93 -29.56
N ALA A 207 20.50 38.82 -30.13
CA ALA A 207 20.76 40.25 -30.15
C ALA A 207 20.73 40.86 -28.74
N GLY A 208 19.79 40.41 -27.88
CA GLY A 208 19.73 40.81 -26.47
C GLY A 208 20.96 40.36 -25.67
N GLY A 209 21.48 39.15 -25.92
CA GLY A 209 22.72 38.64 -25.30
C GLY A 209 23.97 39.44 -25.68
N LEU A 210 24.10 39.82 -26.96
CA LEU A 210 25.24 40.62 -27.46
C LEU A 210 25.29 42.04 -26.88
N VAL A 211 24.14 42.64 -26.58
CA VAL A 211 24.06 43.97 -25.94
C VAL A 211 24.49 43.94 -24.47
N LEU A 212 24.33 42.79 -23.80
CA LEU A 212 24.75 42.59 -22.41
C LEU A 212 26.24 42.21 -22.29
N ASP A 213 26.81 41.56 -23.30
CA ASP A 213 28.23 41.15 -23.33
C ASP A 213 29.19 42.26 -23.77
N ALA A 214 28.71 43.34 -24.40
CA ALA A 214 29.54 44.45 -24.90
C ALA A 214 30.11 45.40 -23.82
N HIS A 215 29.96 45.09 -22.53
CA HIS A 215 30.52 45.86 -21.41
C HIS A 215 31.76 45.22 -20.73
N ARG A 216 32.39 44.23 -21.37
CA ARG A 216 33.63 43.61 -20.88
C ARG A 216 34.75 43.65 -21.94
N ASP A 217 35.42 44.81 -22.04
CA ASP A 217 36.68 44.99 -22.80
C ASP A 217 37.89 44.31 -22.09
N PRO A 218 39.09 44.16 -22.71
CA PRO A 218 39.44 43.28 -23.82
C PRO A 218 40.78 42.51 -23.47
N PRO A 219 41.68 42.05 -24.38
CA PRO A 219 42.17 40.66 -24.35
C PRO A 219 43.68 40.52 -24.03
N VAL A 220 44.07 39.87 -22.94
CA VAL A 220 45.47 39.42 -22.74
C VAL A 220 45.53 38.13 -21.90
N CYS A 221 46.43 37.23 -22.31
CA CYS A 221 46.95 36.03 -21.63
C CYS A 221 46.20 34.70 -21.76
N TRP A 222 46.57 34.03 -22.85
CA TRP A 222 46.89 32.59 -22.91
C TRP A 222 47.79 32.11 -21.74
N LEU A 223 47.68 30.80 -21.47
CA LEU A 223 48.55 29.93 -20.63
C LEU A 223 48.43 30.05 -19.11
N VAL A 224 47.81 29.05 -18.48
CA VAL A 224 48.51 27.95 -17.78
C VAL A 224 47.50 26.85 -17.45
N LYS A 225 47.79 25.65 -17.94
CA LYS A 225 47.19 24.38 -17.51
C LYS A 225 47.64 24.10 -16.08
N GLU A 226 46.73 23.74 -15.18
CA GLU A 226 47.00 22.61 -14.30
C GLU A 226 45.73 22.00 -13.67
N LYS A 227 45.79 20.67 -13.61
CA LYS A 227 44.81 19.72 -13.10
C LYS A 227 44.42 20.03 -11.65
N LEU A 228 43.13 20.19 -11.38
CA LEU A 228 42.51 19.74 -10.13
C LEU A 228 41.14 19.10 -10.45
N SER A 229 41.00 17.89 -9.93
CA SER A 229 39.89 16.94 -10.00
C SER A 229 38.50 17.56 -9.76
N GLN A 230 37.61 17.40 -10.73
CA GLN A 230 36.16 17.58 -10.55
C GLN A 230 35.54 16.28 -9.99
N PRO A 231 34.62 16.34 -9.01
CA PRO A 231 33.71 15.23 -8.76
C PRO A 231 32.66 15.18 -9.89
N PRO A 232 32.08 14.01 -10.20
CA PRO A 232 31.15 13.88 -11.32
C PRO A 232 29.87 14.68 -11.07
N GLN A 233 29.57 15.64 -11.94
CA GLN A 233 28.23 16.22 -12.04
C GLN A 233 27.33 15.18 -12.70
N GLY A 234 26.43 14.56 -11.93
CA GLY A 234 25.36 13.74 -12.49
C GLY A 234 24.40 14.62 -13.29
N GLU A 235 24.26 14.33 -14.58
CA GLU A 235 23.13 14.77 -15.39
C GLU A 235 21.84 14.32 -14.67
N ARG A 236 20.99 15.26 -14.22
CA ARG A 236 19.60 14.94 -13.88
C ARG A 236 18.87 14.72 -15.20
N TYR A 237 18.93 13.51 -15.72
CA TYR A 237 17.89 13.02 -16.62
C TYR A 237 16.57 13.18 -15.87
N VAL A 238 15.60 13.91 -16.43
CA VAL A 238 14.22 13.75 -15.98
C VAL A 238 13.86 12.32 -16.32
N THR A 239 13.77 11.45 -15.33
CA THR A 239 13.44 10.05 -15.54
C THR A 239 12.04 9.96 -16.12
N THR A 240 11.94 9.58 -17.40
CA THR A 240 10.66 9.36 -18.08
C THR A 240 9.94 8.18 -17.43
N ALA A 241 8.65 8.34 -17.14
CA ALA A 241 7.83 7.27 -16.60
C ALA A 241 7.57 6.18 -17.66
N THR A 242 7.62 4.91 -17.27
CA THR A 242 7.16 3.78 -18.11
C THR A 242 5.65 3.62 -18.01
N LEU A 243 5.08 3.88 -16.84
CA LEU A 243 3.64 3.82 -16.56
C LEU A 243 3.22 5.05 -15.76
N ILE A 244 2.11 5.66 -16.17
CA ILE A 244 1.42 6.70 -15.41
C ILE A 244 -0.02 6.27 -15.20
N LEU A 245 -0.48 6.31 -13.95
CA LEU A 245 -1.89 6.15 -13.61
C LEU A 245 -2.46 7.54 -13.28
N THR A 246 -3.57 7.92 -13.90
CA THR A 246 -4.16 9.27 -13.81
C THR A 246 -5.63 9.23 -13.41
N HIS A 247 -6.17 10.36 -12.97
CA HIS A 247 -7.59 10.53 -12.65
C HIS A 247 -8.11 9.51 -11.63
N GLY A 248 -7.27 9.12 -10.66
CA GLY A 248 -7.65 8.22 -9.58
C GLY A 248 -7.87 8.97 -8.26
N ARG A 249 -8.50 8.29 -7.30
CA ARG A 249 -8.44 8.69 -5.88
C ARG A 249 -7.35 7.86 -5.22
N ILE A 250 -6.11 8.33 -5.26
CA ILE A 250 -4.95 7.54 -4.84
C ILE A 250 -4.64 7.86 -3.38
N HIS A 251 -4.90 6.92 -2.48
CA HIS A 251 -4.46 6.98 -1.10
C HIS A 251 -3.04 6.44 -1.02
N THR A 252 -2.08 7.30 -0.70
CA THR A 252 -0.65 6.94 -0.79
C THR A 252 -0.11 6.28 0.47
N LEU A 253 -0.80 6.49 1.59
CA LEU A 253 -0.31 6.27 2.96
C LEU A 253 0.96 7.06 3.31
N ASP A 254 1.43 7.98 2.46
CA ASP A 254 2.46 8.94 2.84
C ASP A 254 1.82 10.05 3.68
N ARG A 255 2.33 10.27 4.91
CA ARG A 255 1.84 11.32 5.81
C ARG A 255 2.01 12.73 5.22
N GLN A 256 2.98 12.95 4.34
CA GLN A 256 3.22 14.25 3.70
C GLN A 256 2.33 14.48 2.47
N ASN A 257 1.85 13.41 1.84
CA ASN A 257 1.05 13.47 0.64
C ASN A 257 -0.03 12.37 0.63
N PRO A 258 -0.99 12.37 1.57
CA PRO A 258 -1.88 11.22 1.82
C PRO A 258 -2.84 10.91 0.67
N LEU A 259 -3.12 11.90 -0.18
CA LEU A 259 -3.97 11.78 -1.36
C LEU A 259 -3.25 12.32 -2.59
N ALA A 260 -3.40 11.63 -3.70
CA ALA A 260 -2.89 12.02 -5.01
C ALA A 260 -3.91 11.75 -6.12
N ASP A 261 -3.79 12.49 -7.22
CA ASP A 261 -4.65 12.32 -8.41
C ASP A 261 -4.00 11.39 -9.45
N ALA A 262 -2.67 11.29 -9.40
CA ALA A 262 -1.87 10.52 -10.34
C ALA A 262 -0.57 10.01 -9.72
N VAL A 263 0.00 8.97 -10.32
CA VAL A 263 1.30 8.37 -9.96
C VAL A 263 2.11 8.05 -11.21
N ALA A 264 3.40 8.39 -11.19
CA ALA A 264 4.38 8.05 -12.21
C ALA A 264 5.29 6.92 -11.70
N ILE A 265 5.55 5.94 -12.56
CA ILE A 265 6.33 4.74 -12.27
C ILE A 265 7.41 4.58 -13.33
N ALA A 266 8.62 4.21 -12.92
CA ALA A 266 9.68 3.73 -13.80
C ALA A 266 10.57 2.73 -13.07
N ASP A 267 11.14 1.79 -13.82
CA ASP A 267 12.11 0.81 -13.31
C ASP A 267 11.67 0.09 -12.02
N GLY A 268 10.38 -0.29 -11.98
CA GLY A 268 9.79 -1.01 -10.85
C GLY A 268 9.58 -0.16 -9.60
N LYS A 269 9.73 1.16 -9.67
CA LYS A 269 9.63 2.10 -8.54
C LYS A 269 8.68 3.26 -8.80
N ILE A 270 8.12 3.79 -7.72
CA ILE A 270 7.36 5.04 -7.74
C ILE A 270 8.34 6.19 -7.98
N LEU A 271 8.16 6.93 -9.07
CA LEU A 271 8.91 8.15 -9.35
C LEU A 271 8.34 9.34 -8.59
N ALA A 272 7.01 9.48 -8.62
CA ALA A 272 6.28 10.53 -7.92
C ALA A 272 4.79 10.18 -7.83
N ALA A 273 4.13 10.69 -6.79
CA ALA A 273 2.68 10.77 -6.69
C ALA A 273 2.27 12.21 -6.39
N GLY A 274 1.13 12.67 -6.93
CA GLY A 274 0.65 14.04 -6.72
C GLY A 274 -0.44 14.44 -7.69
N SER A 275 -0.50 15.74 -8.00
CA SER A 275 -1.48 16.29 -8.95
C SER A 275 -1.25 15.76 -10.37
N HIS A 276 -2.34 15.69 -11.14
CA HIS A 276 -2.31 15.26 -12.54
C HIS A 276 -1.22 16.00 -13.35
N ASP A 277 -1.23 17.34 -13.34
CA ASP A 277 -0.30 18.16 -14.15
C ASP A 277 1.17 17.89 -13.81
N ARG A 278 1.50 17.75 -12.53
CA ARG A 278 2.87 17.43 -12.09
C ARG A 278 3.27 16.06 -12.60
N ILE A 279 2.39 15.07 -12.47
CA ILE A 279 2.71 13.70 -12.85
C ILE A 279 2.81 13.53 -14.36
N MET A 280 1.98 14.24 -15.13
CA MET A 280 2.05 14.26 -16.59
C MET A 280 3.35 14.87 -17.11
N SER A 281 4.07 15.67 -16.32
CA SER A 281 5.40 16.16 -16.70
C SER A 281 6.48 15.07 -16.80
N PHE A 282 6.25 13.89 -16.21
CA PHE A 282 7.10 12.71 -16.35
C PHE A 282 6.76 11.86 -17.59
N ALA A 283 5.69 12.19 -18.33
CA ALA A 283 5.32 11.47 -19.53
C ALA A 283 6.32 11.77 -20.66
N GLY A 284 6.68 10.74 -21.42
CA GLY A 284 7.49 10.85 -22.61
C GLY A 284 7.06 9.85 -23.68
N GLU A 285 7.88 9.73 -24.72
CA GLU A 285 7.63 8.76 -25.79
C GLU A 285 7.63 7.33 -25.21
N GLY A 286 6.56 6.57 -25.45
CA GLY A 286 6.41 5.20 -24.96
C GLY A 286 5.85 5.05 -23.54
N THR A 287 5.60 6.14 -22.81
CA THR A 287 4.91 6.08 -21.52
C THR A 287 3.51 5.53 -21.70
N GLN A 288 3.18 4.45 -21.00
CA GLN A 288 1.81 3.95 -20.92
C GLN A 288 1.02 4.81 -19.94
N ILE A 289 -0.04 5.46 -20.42
CA ILE A 289 -0.94 6.24 -19.57
C ILE A 289 -2.24 5.45 -19.38
N VAL A 290 -2.61 5.20 -18.12
CA VAL A 290 -3.84 4.52 -17.74
C VAL A 290 -4.72 5.51 -16.98
N ASP A 291 -5.94 5.70 -17.47
CA ASP A 291 -6.96 6.48 -16.80
C ASP A 291 -7.71 5.61 -15.78
N LEU A 292 -7.65 5.97 -14.51
CA LEU A 292 -8.26 5.24 -13.41
C LEU A 292 -9.76 5.54 -13.26
N GLN A 293 -10.36 6.43 -14.05
CA GLN A 293 -11.80 6.70 -14.10
C GLN A 293 -12.42 7.02 -12.73
N GLY A 294 -11.66 7.69 -11.84
CA GLY A 294 -12.08 8.04 -10.48
C GLY A 294 -12.08 6.87 -9.48
N TYR A 295 -11.65 5.68 -9.88
CA TYR A 295 -11.51 4.54 -8.97
C TYR A 295 -10.48 4.85 -7.87
N THR A 296 -10.67 4.24 -6.70
CA THR A 296 -9.76 4.37 -5.56
C THR A 296 -8.55 3.47 -5.78
N ALA A 297 -7.34 4.02 -5.59
CA ALA A 297 -6.10 3.25 -5.59
C ALA A 297 -5.41 3.33 -4.22
N ILE A 298 -4.77 2.25 -3.81
CA ILE A 298 -4.06 2.10 -2.54
C ILE A 298 -2.70 1.41 -2.77
N PRO A 299 -1.75 1.45 -1.84
CA PRO A 299 -0.56 0.61 -1.92
C PRO A 299 -0.96 -0.87 -1.97
N GLY A 300 -0.17 -1.69 -2.65
CA GLY A 300 -0.44 -3.12 -2.75
C GLY A 300 -0.42 -3.80 -1.38
N LEU A 301 -1.35 -4.71 -1.14
CA LEU A 301 -1.48 -5.38 0.14
C LEU A 301 -0.29 -6.35 0.36
N ASN A 302 0.19 -6.37 1.59
CA ASN A 302 1.31 -7.16 2.06
C ASN A 302 0.88 -8.02 3.25
N ASP A 303 0.68 -9.30 3.03
CA ASP A 303 0.31 -10.24 4.08
C ASP A 303 1.53 -10.59 4.95
N SER A 304 1.53 -10.23 6.24
CA SER A 304 2.68 -10.51 7.13
C SER A 304 2.81 -12.00 7.51
N HIS A 305 1.80 -12.81 7.19
CA HIS A 305 1.78 -14.22 7.52
C HIS A 305 0.80 -14.96 6.60
N LEU A 306 1.35 -15.66 5.61
CA LEU A 306 0.61 -16.56 4.73
C LEU A 306 1.42 -17.84 4.51
N HIS A 307 0.79 -18.94 4.11
CA HIS A 307 1.50 -20.12 3.60
C HIS A 307 1.34 -20.22 2.09
N LEU A 308 1.89 -19.24 1.37
CA LEU A 308 1.69 -19.09 -0.08
C LEU A 308 2.32 -20.25 -0.84
N ILE A 309 3.55 -20.62 -0.52
CA ILE A 309 4.30 -21.64 -1.27
C ILE A 309 3.59 -22.99 -1.14
N ARG A 310 3.27 -23.41 0.09
CA ARG A 310 2.46 -24.61 0.37
C ARG A 310 1.06 -24.56 -0.25
N GLY A 311 0.36 -23.43 -0.09
CA GLY A 311 -0.99 -23.24 -0.63
C GLY A 311 -1.01 -23.31 -2.16
N GLY A 312 0.01 -22.77 -2.81
CA GLY A 312 0.19 -22.79 -4.26
C GLY A 312 0.22 -24.19 -4.83
N LEU A 313 0.88 -25.14 -4.16
CA LEU A 313 0.97 -26.54 -4.62
C LEU A 313 -0.41 -27.25 -4.66
N ASN A 314 -1.40 -26.76 -3.91
CA ASN A 314 -2.69 -27.43 -3.72
C ASN A 314 -3.89 -26.61 -4.20
N TYR A 315 -3.72 -25.33 -4.56
CA TYR A 315 -4.83 -24.43 -4.92
C TYR A 315 -5.79 -25.01 -5.97
N ASN A 316 -5.28 -25.64 -7.02
CA ASN A 316 -6.11 -26.26 -8.06
C ASN A 316 -6.78 -27.58 -7.66
N LEU A 317 -6.51 -28.14 -6.48
CA LEU A 317 -7.18 -29.33 -5.94
C LEU A 317 -8.31 -28.99 -4.96
N GLU A 318 -8.37 -27.76 -4.49
CA GLU A 318 -9.20 -27.37 -3.35
C GLU A 318 -10.43 -26.59 -3.82
N LEU A 319 -11.60 -27.13 -3.50
CA LEU A 319 -12.89 -26.47 -3.64
C LEU A 319 -13.05 -25.43 -2.53
N ARG A 320 -13.44 -24.22 -2.93
CA ARG A 320 -13.49 -23.05 -2.07
C ARG A 320 -14.88 -22.83 -1.52
N TRP A 321 -14.97 -22.77 -0.19
CA TRP A 321 -16.20 -22.44 0.55
C TRP A 321 -16.11 -21.06 1.21
N GLU A 322 -14.97 -20.38 1.11
CA GLU A 322 -14.74 -19.05 1.63
C GLU A 322 -15.78 -18.07 1.09
N GLY A 323 -16.57 -17.45 1.98
CA GLY A 323 -17.60 -16.47 1.64
C GLY A 323 -18.91 -17.04 1.07
N VAL A 324 -19.06 -18.37 0.93
CA VAL A 324 -20.29 -19.00 0.47
C VAL A 324 -21.41 -18.76 1.51
N PRO A 325 -22.58 -18.21 1.14
CA PRO A 325 -23.56 -17.71 2.10
C PRO A 325 -24.51 -18.79 2.66
N SER A 326 -24.57 -19.97 2.05
CA SER A 326 -25.45 -21.05 2.51
C SER A 326 -24.78 -22.40 2.41
N LEU A 327 -25.10 -23.29 3.35
CA LEU A 327 -24.67 -24.67 3.33
C LEU A 327 -25.27 -25.41 2.13
N ALA A 328 -26.50 -25.07 1.74
CA ALA A 328 -27.11 -25.60 0.53
C ALA A 328 -26.27 -25.32 -0.73
N ASP A 329 -25.75 -24.09 -0.88
CA ASP A 329 -24.84 -23.75 -1.99
C ASP A 329 -23.51 -24.49 -1.89
N ALA A 330 -22.94 -24.57 -0.69
CA ALA A 330 -21.69 -25.28 -0.44
C ALA A 330 -21.78 -26.77 -0.83
N LEU A 331 -22.88 -27.44 -0.45
CA LEU A 331 -23.16 -28.84 -0.81
C LEU A 331 -23.44 -29.01 -2.31
N ARG A 332 -24.15 -28.06 -2.93
CA ARG A 332 -24.36 -28.06 -4.40
C ARG A 332 -23.03 -27.95 -5.14
N MET A 333 -22.16 -27.01 -4.74
CA MET A 333 -20.82 -26.84 -5.31
C MET A 333 -19.97 -28.10 -5.14
N LEU A 334 -20.05 -28.74 -3.97
CA LEU A 334 -19.36 -30.00 -3.68
C LEU A 334 -19.84 -31.14 -4.56
N LYS A 335 -21.17 -31.28 -4.74
CA LYS A 335 -21.75 -32.27 -5.64
C LYS A 335 -21.31 -32.05 -7.08
N GLU A 336 -21.45 -30.82 -7.59
CA GLU A 336 -21.04 -30.46 -8.95
C GLU A 336 -19.56 -30.76 -9.20
N GLN A 337 -18.71 -30.55 -8.20
CA GLN A 337 -17.30 -30.89 -8.26
C GLN A 337 -17.05 -32.40 -8.18
N ALA A 338 -17.80 -33.13 -7.36
CA ALA A 338 -17.68 -34.58 -7.24
C ALA A 338 -18.04 -35.28 -8.57
N ASP A 339 -19.07 -34.81 -9.27
CA ASP A 339 -19.55 -35.37 -10.54
C ASP A 339 -18.52 -35.26 -11.69
N ARG A 340 -17.53 -34.36 -11.56
CA ARG A 340 -16.47 -34.10 -12.56
C ARG A 340 -15.06 -34.52 -12.11
N THR A 341 -14.91 -34.98 -10.88
CA THR A 341 -13.60 -35.38 -10.33
C THR A 341 -13.30 -36.83 -10.72
N PRO A 342 -12.23 -37.12 -11.48
CA PRO A 342 -11.92 -38.48 -11.92
C PRO A 342 -11.30 -39.31 -10.81
N SER A 343 -11.52 -40.63 -10.80
CA SER A 343 -10.76 -41.54 -9.94
C SER A 343 -9.26 -41.51 -10.27
N PRO A 344 -8.35 -41.53 -9.29
CA PRO A 344 -8.56 -41.67 -7.83
C PRO A 344 -8.60 -40.32 -7.07
N GLN A 345 -8.91 -39.21 -7.74
CA GLN A 345 -8.86 -37.86 -7.18
C GLN A 345 -9.99 -37.61 -6.17
N TRP A 346 -9.76 -36.63 -5.30
CA TRP A 346 -10.66 -36.29 -4.20
C TRP A 346 -11.23 -34.89 -4.40
N VAL A 347 -12.42 -34.65 -3.86
CA VAL A 347 -12.89 -33.29 -3.59
C VAL A 347 -12.42 -32.88 -2.21
N ARG A 348 -11.70 -31.75 -2.13
CA ARG A 348 -11.13 -31.24 -0.88
C ARG A 348 -11.64 -29.85 -0.61
N VAL A 349 -12.16 -29.62 0.58
CA VAL A 349 -12.43 -28.28 1.10
C VAL A 349 -11.48 -28.08 2.26
N VAL A 350 -10.56 -27.12 2.16
CA VAL A 350 -9.46 -26.97 3.11
C VAL A 350 -9.44 -25.54 3.64
N GLY A 351 -9.94 -25.38 4.87
CA GLY A 351 -9.88 -24.14 5.64
C GLY A 351 -10.61 -22.95 5.02
N GLY A 352 -10.52 -21.81 5.71
CA GLY A 352 -11.04 -20.52 5.24
C GLY A 352 -12.55 -20.31 5.28
N TRP A 353 -13.31 -21.26 5.81
CA TRP A 353 -14.75 -21.17 6.02
C TRP A 353 -15.10 -21.48 7.49
N SER A 354 -16.23 -20.97 7.94
CA SER A 354 -16.87 -21.34 9.21
C SER A 354 -18.35 -21.56 8.96
N GLU A 355 -18.99 -22.42 9.74
CA GLU A 355 -20.44 -22.59 9.69
C GLU A 355 -21.22 -21.31 10.00
N PHE A 356 -20.64 -20.37 10.75
CA PHE A 356 -21.30 -19.13 11.11
C PHE A 356 -21.51 -18.19 9.92
N GLN A 357 -20.76 -18.37 8.83
CA GLN A 357 -20.97 -17.63 7.59
C GLN A 357 -22.23 -18.12 6.83
N PHE A 358 -22.68 -19.34 7.10
CA PHE A 358 -23.84 -19.93 6.44
C PHE A 358 -25.13 -19.44 7.09
N ALA A 359 -26.16 -19.22 6.26
CA ALA A 359 -27.51 -18.92 6.72
C ALA A 359 -28.04 -19.94 7.75
N GLU A 360 -27.65 -21.22 7.59
CA GLU A 360 -28.06 -22.31 8.46
C GLU A 360 -27.29 -22.37 9.79
N ARG A 361 -26.17 -21.63 9.92
CA ARG A 361 -25.30 -21.62 11.12
C ARG A 361 -24.92 -23.00 11.64
N ARG A 362 -24.66 -23.94 10.72
CA ARG A 362 -24.27 -25.32 11.03
C ARG A 362 -23.33 -25.90 9.97
N MET A 363 -22.52 -26.87 10.39
CA MET A 363 -21.70 -27.67 9.48
C MET A 363 -22.57 -28.65 8.65
N PRO A 364 -22.03 -29.15 7.53
CA PRO A 364 -22.62 -30.31 6.85
C PRO A 364 -22.64 -31.53 7.77
N THR A 365 -23.67 -32.36 7.62
CA THR A 365 -23.70 -33.70 8.21
C THR A 365 -22.94 -34.69 7.33
N LEU A 366 -22.47 -35.79 7.93
CA LEU A 366 -21.81 -36.88 7.19
C LEU A 366 -22.74 -37.50 6.14
N GLU A 367 -24.04 -37.55 6.42
CA GLU A 367 -25.04 -38.06 5.47
C GLU A 367 -25.23 -37.13 4.28
N GLU A 368 -25.28 -35.81 4.49
CA GLU A 368 -25.31 -34.83 3.40
C GLU A 368 -24.07 -34.94 2.50
N LEU A 369 -22.87 -35.16 3.07
CA LEU A 369 -21.65 -35.39 2.29
C LEU A 369 -21.71 -36.71 1.50
N ASN A 370 -22.22 -37.78 2.11
CA ASN A 370 -22.42 -39.08 1.45
C ASN A 370 -23.42 -39.00 0.29
N GLN A 371 -24.47 -38.19 0.42
CA GLN A 371 -25.47 -37.98 -0.62
C GLN A 371 -24.94 -37.10 -1.76
N ALA A 372 -24.17 -36.06 -1.43
CA ALA A 372 -23.58 -35.17 -2.41
C ALA A 372 -22.51 -35.86 -3.26
N ALA A 373 -21.73 -36.77 -2.66
CA ALA A 373 -20.66 -37.52 -3.33
C ALA A 373 -20.62 -38.97 -2.84
N PRO A 374 -21.40 -39.90 -3.41
CA PRO A 374 -21.45 -41.28 -2.93
C PRO A 374 -20.18 -42.07 -3.25
N ASP A 375 -19.58 -41.83 -4.42
CA ASP A 375 -18.47 -42.64 -4.95
C ASP A 375 -17.13 -41.89 -5.01
N THR A 376 -17.15 -40.55 -5.03
CA THR A 376 -15.95 -39.71 -5.05
C THR A 376 -15.49 -39.41 -3.62
N PRO A 377 -14.23 -39.69 -3.23
CA PRO A 377 -13.71 -39.31 -1.91
C PRO A 377 -13.83 -37.81 -1.64
N VAL A 378 -14.39 -37.46 -0.48
CA VAL A 378 -14.54 -36.09 0.00
C VAL A 378 -13.81 -35.92 1.33
N PHE A 379 -13.04 -34.83 1.43
CA PHE A 379 -12.42 -34.39 2.67
C PHE A 379 -12.75 -32.91 2.91
N VAL A 380 -13.48 -32.61 3.98
CA VAL A 380 -13.82 -31.24 4.38
C VAL A 380 -13.13 -30.94 5.71
N LEU A 381 -12.11 -30.07 5.67
CA LEU A 381 -11.41 -29.57 6.85
C LEU A 381 -12.16 -28.35 7.38
N HIS A 382 -12.52 -28.41 8.66
CA HIS A 382 -13.03 -27.27 9.39
C HIS A 382 -11.92 -26.75 10.32
N LEU A 383 -11.35 -25.61 9.92
CA LEU A 383 -10.26 -24.93 10.62
C LEU A 383 -9.18 -25.93 11.07
N TYR A 384 -8.78 -25.91 12.34
CA TYR A 384 -7.83 -26.86 12.93
C TYR A 384 -8.46 -27.88 13.88
N ASP A 385 -9.78 -27.85 14.06
CA ASP A 385 -10.44 -28.64 15.10
C ASP A 385 -10.99 -30.00 14.60
N ARG A 386 -11.46 -30.09 13.34
CA ARG A 386 -12.03 -31.33 12.82
C ARG A 386 -12.02 -31.47 11.30
N ALA A 387 -12.18 -32.70 10.83
CA ALA A 387 -12.41 -32.99 9.42
C ALA A 387 -13.56 -33.99 9.23
N LEU A 388 -14.32 -33.79 8.16
CA LEU A 388 -15.41 -34.66 7.75
C LEU A 388 -15.01 -35.41 6.47
N LEU A 389 -15.12 -36.72 6.52
CA LEU A 389 -14.88 -37.65 5.43
C LEU A 389 -16.19 -38.33 5.06
N ASN A 390 -16.48 -38.42 3.77
CA ASN A 390 -17.54 -39.32 3.31
C ASN A 390 -17.07 -40.79 3.34
N ARG A 391 -18.00 -41.72 3.09
CA ARG A 391 -17.71 -43.17 3.07
C ARG A 391 -16.66 -43.54 2.02
N ALA A 392 -16.63 -42.87 0.88
CA ALA A 392 -15.62 -43.12 -0.16
C ALA A 392 -14.21 -42.74 0.32
N ALA A 393 -14.06 -41.60 1.02
CA ALA A 393 -12.79 -41.17 1.60
C ALA A 393 -12.34 -42.10 2.74
N LEU A 394 -13.23 -42.54 3.63
CA LEU A 394 -12.90 -43.52 4.67
C LEU A 394 -12.31 -44.81 4.09
N LYS A 395 -12.93 -45.33 3.01
CA LYS A 395 -12.41 -46.49 2.28
C LYS A 395 -11.04 -46.20 1.68
N ALA A 396 -10.86 -45.03 1.07
CA ALA A 396 -9.59 -44.64 0.44
C ALA A 396 -8.44 -44.51 1.44
N VAL A 397 -8.69 -44.00 2.65
CA VAL A 397 -7.65 -43.87 3.71
C VAL A 397 -7.41 -45.15 4.51
N GLY A 398 -8.31 -46.13 4.37
CA GLY A 398 -8.23 -47.43 5.04
C GLY A 398 -8.54 -47.40 6.53
N TYR A 399 -9.32 -46.43 7.02
CA TYR A 399 -9.70 -46.39 8.42
C TYR A 399 -10.81 -47.41 8.70
N THR A 400 -10.53 -48.31 9.64
CA THR A 400 -11.41 -49.40 10.08
C THR A 400 -11.64 -49.34 11.59
N LYS A 401 -12.49 -50.23 12.12
CA LYS A 401 -12.71 -50.34 13.57
C LYS A 401 -11.44 -50.70 14.35
N GLU A 402 -10.49 -51.36 13.70
CA GLU A 402 -9.18 -51.76 14.24
C GLU A 402 -8.11 -50.67 14.13
N THR A 403 -8.36 -49.60 13.38
CA THR A 403 -7.42 -48.48 13.30
C THR A 403 -7.39 -47.79 14.67
N PRO A 404 -6.24 -47.68 15.35
CA PRO A 404 -6.15 -46.96 16.60
C PRO A 404 -6.24 -45.44 16.38
N ASP A 405 -6.66 -44.71 17.41
CA ASP A 405 -6.59 -43.26 17.40
C ASP A 405 -5.11 -42.81 17.46
N PRO A 406 -4.69 -41.86 16.62
CA PRO A 406 -3.33 -41.33 16.67
C PRO A 406 -3.13 -40.44 17.91
N ALA A 407 -1.88 -40.28 18.34
CA ALA A 407 -1.57 -39.29 19.36
C ALA A 407 -2.05 -37.90 18.91
N GLY A 408 -2.80 -37.21 19.76
CA GLY A 408 -3.29 -35.87 19.44
C GLY A 408 -4.59 -35.83 18.61
N GLY A 409 -5.29 -36.95 18.40
CA GLY A 409 -6.52 -36.96 17.60
C GLY A 409 -7.44 -38.15 17.85
N GLU A 410 -8.69 -38.03 17.42
CA GLU A 410 -9.75 -39.03 17.60
C GLU A 410 -10.40 -39.38 16.26
N ILE A 411 -10.59 -40.68 16.00
CA ILE A 411 -11.45 -41.17 14.92
C ILE A 411 -12.82 -41.47 15.52
N VAL A 412 -13.83 -40.64 15.26
CA VAL A 412 -15.15 -40.81 15.89
C VAL A 412 -15.81 -42.07 15.34
N ARG A 413 -16.25 -42.96 16.24
CA ARG A 413 -16.88 -44.25 15.92
C ARG A 413 -18.35 -44.29 16.32
N ASP A 414 -19.15 -45.05 15.57
CA ASP A 414 -20.54 -45.34 15.90
C ASP A 414 -20.66 -46.37 17.05
N SER A 415 -21.89 -46.70 17.46
CA SER A 415 -22.15 -47.68 18.51
C SER A 415 -21.68 -49.11 18.19
N ASN A 416 -21.40 -49.41 16.92
CA ASN A 416 -20.87 -50.69 16.46
C ASN A 416 -19.33 -50.67 16.32
N GLY A 417 -18.68 -49.55 16.65
CA GLY A 417 -17.24 -49.36 16.54
C GLY A 417 -16.75 -48.99 15.14
N ASN A 418 -17.63 -48.73 14.18
CA ASN A 418 -17.22 -48.34 12.83
C ASN A 418 -16.87 -46.84 12.79
N PRO A 419 -15.80 -46.43 12.09
CA PRO A 419 -15.52 -45.02 11.85
C PRO A 419 -16.70 -44.33 11.15
N THR A 420 -17.15 -43.21 11.72
CA THR A 420 -18.27 -42.42 11.19
C THR A 420 -17.88 -41.59 9.97
N GLY A 421 -16.63 -41.11 9.94
CA GLY A 421 -16.15 -40.13 8.98
C GLY A 421 -15.73 -38.81 9.63
N MET A 422 -16.05 -38.60 10.91
CA MET A 422 -15.58 -37.45 11.66
C MET A 422 -14.21 -37.73 12.32
N LEU A 423 -13.27 -36.82 12.13
CA LEU A 423 -11.97 -36.78 12.80
C LEU A 423 -11.89 -35.54 13.67
N ILE A 424 -11.44 -35.68 14.92
CA ILE A 424 -11.30 -34.55 15.86
C ILE A 424 -9.82 -34.39 16.21
N ALA A 425 -9.32 -33.16 16.15
CA ALA A 425 -8.00 -32.76 16.63
C ALA A 425 -8.05 -32.52 18.15
N ARG A 426 -7.13 -33.15 18.91
CA ARG A 426 -7.05 -33.00 20.38
C ARG A 426 -5.63 -33.24 20.90
N PRO A 427 -4.78 -32.22 21.14
CA PRO A 427 -5.05 -30.78 21.00
C PRO A 427 -4.62 -30.19 19.65
N ASN A 428 -4.13 -30.99 18.71
CA ASN A 428 -3.52 -30.47 17.48
C ASN A 428 -4.03 -31.16 16.21
N ALA A 429 -3.87 -30.47 15.08
CA ALA A 429 -4.41 -30.86 13.78
C ALA A 429 -3.63 -32.00 13.06
N MET A 430 -2.73 -32.71 13.75
CA MET A 430 -1.85 -33.72 13.13
C MET A 430 -2.64 -34.84 12.43
N ILE A 431 -3.71 -35.34 13.05
CA ILE A 431 -4.59 -36.35 12.43
C ILE A 431 -5.22 -35.82 11.13
N LEU A 432 -5.60 -34.55 11.10
CA LEU A 432 -6.26 -33.91 9.96
C LEU A 432 -5.28 -33.82 8.78
N TYR A 433 -4.05 -33.35 9.04
CA TYR A 433 -3.02 -33.23 8.02
C TYR A 433 -2.53 -34.59 7.51
N ALA A 434 -2.30 -35.54 8.42
CA ALA A 434 -1.88 -36.89 8.05
C ALA A 434 -2.93 -37.58 7.17
N THR A 435 -4.22 -37.34 7.45
CA THR A 435 -5.32 -37.87 6.63
C THR A 435 -5.37 -37.19 5.27
N LEU A 436 -5.30 -35.85 5.22
CA LEU A 436 -5.29 -35.08 3.98
C LEU A 436 -4.11 -35.49 3.07
N ALA A 437 -2.94 -35.76 3.66
CA ALA A 437 -1.72 -36.17 2.95
C ALA A 437 -1.81 -37.57 2.30
N LYS A 438 -2.79 -38.40 2.68
CA LYS A 438 -3.09 -39.67 1.99
C LYS A 438 -3.80 -39.48 0.64
N GLY A 439 -4.36 -38.29 0.39
CA GLY A 439 -4.96 -37.96 -0.90
C GLY A 439 -3.92 -37.80 -2.01
N PRO A 440 -4.28 -38.01 -3.29
CA PRO A 440 -3.36 -37.81 -4.41
C PRO A 440 -2.76 -36.39 -4.49
N LYS A 441 -1.48 -36.26 -4.84
CA LYS A 441 -0.85 -34.96 -5.11
C LYS A 441 -0.97 -34.60 -6.58
N LEU A 442 -0.91 -33.30 -6.89
CA LEU A 442 -0.69 -32.87 -8.27
C LEU A 442 0.72 -33.28 -8.71
N PRO A 443 0.91 -33.78 -9.94
CA PRO A 443 2.20 -33.83 -10.60
C PRO A 443 2.88 -32.45 -10.62
N LEU A 444 4.22 -32.44 -10.66
CA LEU A 444 5.04 -31.23 -10.53
C LEU A 444 4.64 -30.15 -11.57
N GLU A 445 4.39 -30.55 -12.81
CA GLU A 445 3.96 -29.64 -13.88
C GLU A 445 2.61 -28.97 -13.62
N LEU A 446 1.71 -29.67 -12.92
CA LEU A 446 0.42 -29.12 -12.51
C LEU A 446 0.53 -28.27 -11.25
N GLN A 447 1.53 -28.50 -10.40
CA GLN A 447 1.83 -27.62 -9.25
C GLN A 447 2.30 -26.23 -9.72
N VAL A 448 3.11 -26.13 -10.79
CA VAL A 448 3.45 -24.84 -11.42
C VAL A 448 2.19 -24.08 -11.83
N ASN A 449 1.23 -24.77 -12.48
CA ASN A 449 -0.05 -24.15 -12.84
C ASN A 449 -0.84 -23.70 -11.60
N SER A 450 -0.93 -24.57 -10.61
CA SER A 450 -1.64 -24.34 -9.35
C SER A 450 -1.11 -23.11 -8.61
N THR A 451 0.21 -22.99 -8.44
CA THR A 451 0.83 -21.83 -7.78
C THR A 451 0.59 -20.54 -8.57
N ARG A 452 0.61 -20.59 -9.91
CA ARG A 452 0.29 -19.43 -10.75
C ARG A 452 -1.17 -19.01 -10.66
N GLN A 453 -2.11 -19.97 -10.58
CA GLN A 453 -3.52 -19.68 -10.36
C GLN A 453 -3.75 -19.07 -8.97
N PHE A 454 -3.02 -19.55 -7.95
CA PHE A 454 -3.12 -18.98 -6.61
C PHE A 454 -2.62 -17.54 -6.56
N MET A 455 -1.43 -17.25 -7.10
CA MET A 455 -0.95 -15.87 -7.19
C MET A 455 -1.91 -14.97 -7.97
N ARG A 456 -2.54 -15.47 -9.03
CA ARG A 456 -3.56 -14.71 -9.78
C ARG A 456 -4.78 -14.38 -8.90
N GLU A 457 -5.21 -15.30 -8.04
CA GLU A 457 -6.29 -15.07 -7.09
C GLU A 457 -5.90 -14.05 -6.01
N LEU A 458 -4.67 -14.15 -5.47
CA LEU A 458 -4.14 -13.17 -4.52
C LEU A 458 -4.08 -11.76 -5.15
N ASN A 459 -3.62 -11.65 -6.40
CA ASN A 459 -3.60 -10.38 -7.14
C ASN A 459 -5.01 -9.83 -7.32
N ARG A 460 -6.01 -10.67 -7.58
CA ARG A 460 -7.41 -10.25 -7.68
C ARG A 460 -7.92 -9.66 -6.36
N LEU A 461 -7.47 -10.18 -5.22
CA LEU A 461 -7.80 -9.63 -3.91
C LEU A 461 -6.92 -8.42 -3.53
N GLY A 462 -5.93 -8.09 -4.36
CA GLY A 462 -5.08 -6.92 -4.20
C GLY A 462 -3.78 -7.17 -3.43
N LEU A 463 -3.41 -8.43 -3.19
CA LEU A 463 -2.09 -8.75 -2.65
C LEU A 463 -1.02 -8.59 -3.74
N THR A 464 0.04 -7.90 -3.38
CA THR A 464 1.26 -7.75 -4.19
C THR A 464 2.46 -8.37 -3.50
N SER A 465 2.38 -8.60 -2.18
CA SER A 465 3.43 -9.21 -1.38
C SER A 465 2.86 -10.11 -0.28
N ALA A 466 3.60 -11.12 0.11
CA ALA A 466 3.31 -11.98 1.25
C ALA A 466 4.61 -12.44 1.93
N ILE A 467 4.55 -12.64 3.23
CA ILE A 467 5.60 -13.30 4.00
C ILE A 467 5.17 -14.75 4.22
N ASP A 468 5.90 -15.68 3.61
CA ASP A 468 5.64 -17.10 3.76
C ASP A 468 6.20 -17.60 5.10
N ALA A 469 5.35 -18.13 5.97
CA ALA A 469 5.74 -18.59 7.31
C ALA A 469 6.33 -20.02 7.35
N GLY A 470 6.43 -20.71 6.22
CA GLY A 470 6.90 -22.10 6.14
C GLY A 470 5.92 -23.11 6.75
N GLY A 471 6.37 -24.33 7.09
CA GLY A 471 5.57 -25.28 7.87
C GLY A 471 4.55 -26.14 7.10
N GLY A 472 3.85 -27.01 7.84
CA GLY A 472 2.83 -27.91 7.28
C GLY A 472 3.38 -29.04 6.39
N PHE A 473 4.51 -29.63 6.80
CA PHE A 473 5.29 -30.65 6.06
C PHE A 473 6.00 -30.16 4.81
N GLN A 474 6.23 -28.86 4.70
CA GLN A 474 7.06 -28.29 3.64
C GLN A 474 8.55 -28.36 4.04
N ASN A 475 9.33 -29.12 3.28
CA ASN A 475 10.76 -29.36 3.52
C ASN A 475 11.61 -28.47 2.64
N TYR A 476 12.74 -28.01 3.18
CA TYR A 476 13.67 -27.13 2.48
C TYR A 476 15.02 -27.85 2.27
N PRO A 477 15.56 -27.85 1.05
CA PRO A 477 15.13 -27.07 -0.13
C PRO A 477 14.07 -27.74 -1.03
N GLU A 478 13.73 -29.01 -0.83
CA GLU A 478 13.05 -29.83 -1.85
C GLU A 478 11.65 -29.32 -2.23
N ASP A 479 10.83 -28.89 -1.26
CA ASP A 479 9.46 -28.41 -1.50
C ASP A 479 9.41 -26.91 -1.91
N TYR A 480 10.56 -26.30 -2.22
CA TYR A 480 10.69 -24.93 -2.72
C TYR A 480 11.01 -24.87 -4.23
N GLU A 481 11.30 -26.00 -4.88
CA GLU A 481 11.68 -26.08 -6.30
C GLU A 481 10.68 -25.37 -7.23
N ILE A 482 9.37 -25.51 -6.97
CA ILE A 482 8.33 -24.89 -7.79
C ILE A 482 8.40 -23.36 -7.75
N ILE A 483 8.57 -22.76 -6.56
CA ILE A 483 8.60 -21.31 -6.45
C ILE A 483 9.93 -20.75 -6.96
N GLU A 484 11.03 -21.47 -6.75
CA GLU A 484 12.35 -21.15 -7.32
C GLU A 484 12.31 -21.20 -8.86
N GLN A 485 11.66 -22.20 -9.45
CA GLN A 485 11.46 -22.30 -10.90
C GLN A 485 10.62 -21.13 -11.42
N LEU A 486 9.54 -20.76 -10.73
CA LEU A 486 8.70 -19.62 -11.11
C LEU A 486 9.46 -18.30 -11.02
N HIS A 487 10.31 -18.14 -10.00
CA HIS A 487 11.19 -16.98 -9.84
C HIS A 487 12.20 -16.89 -10.99
N ALA A 488 12.93 -17.98 -11.27
CA ALA A 488 13.93 -18.05 -12.34
C ALA A 488 13.32 -17.75 -13.73
N ASN A 489 12.07 -18.18 -13.95
CA ASN A 489 11.34 -17.94 -15.19
C ASN A 489 10.61 -16.59 -15.23
N GLN A 490 10.74 -15.73 -14.22
CA GLN A 490 10.05 -14.43 -14.11
C GLN A 490 8.52 -14.55 -14.19
N GLN A 491 7.97 -15.62 -13.59
CA GLN A 491 6.53 -15.94 -13.60
C GLN A 491 5.83 -15.61 -12.28
N MET A 492 6.55 -15.12 -11.28
CA MET A 492 5.98 -14.64 -10.02
C MET A 492 5.22 -13.33 -10.25
N THR A 493 4.08 -13.21 -9.58
CA THR A 493 3.25 -11.99 -9.61
C THR A 493 2.94 -11.44 -8.22
N VAL A 494 3.43 -12.12 -7.18
CA VAL A 494 3.40 -11.69 -5.78
C VAL A 494 4.84 -11.79 -5.27
N ARG A 495 5.31 -10.80 -4.51
CA ARG A 495 6.62 -10.80 -3.86
C ARG A 495 6.59 -11.66 -2.60
N ILE A 496 7.54 -12.58 -2.45
CA ILE A 496 7.60 -13.52 -1.34
C ILE A 496 8.89 -13.34 -0.54
N ALA A 497 8.74 -13.07 0.76
CA ALA A 497 9.80 -13.23 1.73
C ALA A 497 9.50 -14.50 2.55
N TYR A 498 10.35 -15.53 2.48
CA TYR A 498 10.05 -16.82 3.10
C TYR A 498 10.85 -17.07 4.39
N ASN A 499 10.20 -17.68 5.37
CA ASN A 499 10.80 -18.16 6.60
C ASN A 499 10.96 -19.68 6.56
N LEU A 500 11.99 -20.20 7.25
CA LEU A 500 12.26 -21.62 7.38
C LEU A 500 11.85 -22.13 8.76
N PHE A 501 10.95 -23.10 8.75
CA PHE A 501 10.42 -23.80 9.92
C PHE A 501 11.23 -25.09 10.19
N THR A 502 11.39 -25.49 11.45
CA THR A 502 12.08 -26.74 11.81
C THR A 502 11.41 -27.99 11.22
N GLN A 503 12.17 -28.93 10.67
CA GLN A 503 11.64 -30.07 9.91
C GLN A 503 11.78 -31.40 10.63
N ARG A 504 12.77 -31.54 11.52
CA ARG A 504 13.10 -32.80 12.20
C ARG A 504 12.94 -32.67 13.72
N PRO A 505 11.96 -33.37 14.33
CA PRO A 505 11.82 -33.38 15.78
C PRO A 505 13.11 -33.82 16.48
N LYS A 506 13.52 -33.07 17.51
CA LYS A 506 14.77 -33.24 18.28
C LYS A 506 16.07 -32.98 17.52
N GLN A 507 16.00 -32.47 16.29
CA GLN A 507 17.13 -32.05 15.46
C GLN A 507 16.92 -30.60 14.99
N GLU A 508 16.19 -29.80 15.76
CA GLU A 508 15.78 -28.45 15.37
C GLU A 508 16.97 -27.50 15.28
N LEU A 509 17.94 -27.62 16.19
CA LEU A 509 19.19 -26.87 16.10
C LEU A 509 19.98 -27.24 14.83
N ASP A 510 20.15 -28.54 14.55
CA ASP A 510 20.85 -29.02 13.35
C ASP A 510 20.21 -28.51 12.06
N ASP A 511 18.88 -28.37 12.03
CA ASP A 511 18.16 -27.78 10.90
C ASP A 511 18.59 -26.31 10.69
N PHE A 512 18.59 -25.49 11.75
CA PHE A 512 18.98 -24.09 11.66
C PHE A 512 20.47 -23.89 11.43
N GLU A 513 21.35 -24.69 12.01
CA GLU A 513 22.80 -24.69 11.74
C GLU A 513 23.07 -24.92 10.25
N ARG A 514 22.45 -25.96 9.67
CA ARG A 514 22.55 -26.26 8.25
C ARG A 514 22.08 -25.09 7.38
N TRP A 515 20.96 -24.46 7.73
CA TRP A 515 20.44 -23.37 6.90
C TRP A 515 21.21 -22.06 7.05
N THR A 516 21.74 -21.74 8.24
CA THR A 516 22.64 -20.58 8.41
C THR A 516 23.93 -20.72 7.61
N ASP A 517 24.40 -21.94 7.36
CA ASP A 517 25.55 -22.20 6.49
C ASP A 517 25.22 -22.01 5.00
N MET A 518 23.95 -22.25 4.62
CA MET A 518 23.48 -22.21 3.23
C MET A 518 22.96 -20.84 2.79
N LEU A 519 22.34 -20.07 3.71
CA LEU A 519 21.55 -18.89 3.40
C LEU A 519 21.91 -17.71 4.29
N LYS A 520 21.76 -16.51 3.73
CA LYS A 520 21.81 -15.25 4.49
C LYS A 520 20.43 -14.59 4.51
N PRO A 521 20.03 -13.93 5.61
CA PRO A 521 18.81 -13.12 5.60
C PRO A 521 18.89 -12.04 4.53
N GLY A 522 17.80 -11.87 3.78
CA GLY A 522 17.70 -10.99 2.62
C GLY A 522 18.31 -11.54 1.32
N GLN A 523 18.88 -12.75 1.32
CA GLN A 523 19.40 -13.38 0.10
C GLN A 523 18.27 -13.66 -0.90
N GLY A 524 18.42 -13.14 -2.13
CA GLY A 524 17.43 -13.28 -3.20
C GLY A 524 17.25 -11.98 -3.97
N THR A 525 16.04 -11.72 -4.45
CA THR A 525 15.64 -10.46 -5.10
C THR A 525 14.43 -9.85 -4.41
N ASP A 526 13.99 -8.66 -4.82
CA ASP A 526 12.76 -8.03 -4.33
C ASP A 526 11.48 -8.84 -4.63
N PHE A 527 11.56 -9.94 -5.40
CA PHE A 527 10.45 -10.86 -5.66
C PHE A 527 10.48 -12.13 -4.82
N PHE A 528 11.66 -12.66 -4.51
CA PHE A 528 11.80 -13.92 -3.80
C PHE A 528 13.10 -13.92 -3.01
N ARG A 529 12.99 -14.06 -1.69
CA ARG A 529 14.16 -13.96 -0.81
C ARG A 529 13.94 -14.64 0.54
N ALA A 530 15.05 -15.13 1.11
CA ALA A 530 15.09 -15.69 2.45
C ALA A 530 14.91 -14.56 3.49
N ASN A 531 13.94 -14.70 4.38
CA ASN A 531 13.65 -13.73 5.43
C ASN A 531 14.31 -14.12 6.76
N GLY A 532 14.07 -15.35 7.22
CA GLY A 532 14.51 -15.79 8.54
C GLY A 532 13.99 -17.17 8.95
N ALA A 533 13.99 -17.42 10.25
CA ALA A 533 13.55 -18.67 10.87
C ALA A 533 12.08 -18.58 11.38
N GLY A 534 11.44 -19.73 11.59
CA GLY A 534 10.09 -19.89 12.13
C GLY A 534 9.01 -20.19 11.07
N GLU A 535 7.72 -20.27 11.43
CA GLU A 535 7.11 -19.91 12.73
C GLU A 535 7.24 -20.94 13.86
N MET A 536 7.74 -22.14 13.59
CA MET A 536 8.08 -23.10 14.65
C MET A 536 9.59 -23.23 14.74
N LEU A 537 10.16 -22.75 15.83
CA LEU A 537 11.60 -22.89 16.11
C LEU A 537 11.91 -24.22 16.79
N VAL A 538 11.07 -24.66 17.72
CA VAL A 538 11.18 -25.98 18.36
C VAL A 538 9.80 -26.60 18.50
N PHE A 539 9.69 -27.92 18.29
CA PHE A 539 8.40 -28.62 18.40
C PHE A 539 7.80 -28.55 19.82
N SER A 540 8.65 -28.44 20.84
CA SER A 540 8.25 -28.29 22.24
C SER A 540 7.63 -26.94 22.57
N ALA A 541 7.82 -25.92 21.74
CA ALA A 541 7.25 -24.59 21.91
C ALA A 541 5.96 -24.39 21.10
N ALA A 542 5.48 -25.40 20.37
CA ALA A 542 4.25 -25.31 19.61
C ALA A 542 3.04 -25.25 20.57
N ASP A 543 2.47 -24.06 20.73
CA ASP A 543 1.10 -23.94 21.23
C ASP A 543 0.11 -24.03 20.05
N PHE A 544 -1.08 -24.57 20.32
CA PHE A 544 -2.10 -24.81 19.31
C PHE A 544 -3.41 -24.13 19.71
N GLU A 545 -3.93 -23.38 18.78
CA GLU A 545 -5.09 -22.48 18.78
C GLU A 545 -6.48 -23.16 18.64
N ASP A 546 -6.66 -24.37 19.16
CA ASP A 546 -7.99 -25.00 19.12
C ASP A 546 -8.85 -24.50 20.28
N PHE A 547 -9.63 -23.43 20.04
CA PHE A 547 -10.55 -22.88 21.03
C PHE A 547 -11.75 -23.79 21.34
N LEU A 548 -11.81 -25.01 20.81
CA LEU A 548 -12.73 -26.08 21.22
C LEU A 548 -12.04 -27.12 22.13
N GLN A 549 -10.74 -27.01 22.37
CA GLN A 549 -9.98 -27.79 23.36
C GLN A 549 -9.41 -26.88 24.47
N PRO A 550 -9.02 -27.44 25.63
CA PRO A 550 -8.23 -26.69 26.60
C PRO A 550 -6.90 -26.23 26.00
N ARG A 551 -6.38 -25.09 26.44
CA ARG A 551 -5.03 -24.63 26.09
C ARG A 551 -4.01 -25.75 26.36
N PRO A 552 -3.10 -26.07 25.43
CA PRO A 552 -2.05 -27.03 25.68
C PRO A 552 -1.02 -26.49 26.68
N ASP A 553 -0.54 -27.34 27.59
CA ASP A 553 0.60 -27.02 28.45
C ASP A 553 1.90 -27.40 27.76
N LEU A 554 2.79 -26.42 27.59
CA LEU A 554 4.11 -26.64 27.00
C LEU A 554 5.00 -27.46 27.96
N PRO A 555 5.79 -28.43 27.47
CA PRO A 555 6.66 -29.27 28.29
C PRO A 555 7.72 -28.45 29.05
N ALA A 556 8.20 -28.98 30.17
CA ALA A 556 9.19 -28.30 31.03
C ALA A 556 10.59 -28.14 30.42
N GLY A 557 10.93 -28.93 29.39
CA GLY A 557 12.22 -28.83 28.68
C GLY A 557 12.21 -27.84 27.50
N MET A 558 11.09 -27.16 27.27
CA MET A 558 10.93 -26.25 26.13
C MET A 558 11.93 -25.09 26.15
N GLU A 559 12.18 -24.50 27.31
CA GLU A 559 13.09 -23.34 27.45
C GLU A 559 14.52 -23.70 27.04
N ASP A 560 15.03 -24.86 27.48
CA ASP A 560 16.39 -25.31 27.15
C ASP A 560 16.53 -25.57 25.64
N GLU A 561 15.51 -26.17 25.01
CA GLU A 561 15.49 -26.42 23.57
C GLU A 561 15.41 -25.12 22.77
N LEU A 562 14.49 -24.22 23.15
CA LEU A 562 14.29 -22.92 22.50
C LEU A 562 15.50 -22.01 22.67
N GLU A 563 16.12 -21.98 23.85
CA GLU A 563 17.31 -21.18 24.14
C GLU A 563 18.46 -21.51 23.21
N ARG A 564 18.74 -22.80 22.99
CA ARG A 564 19.81 -23.24 22.08
C ARG A 564 19.59 -22.75 20.65
N VAL A 565 18.36 -22.84 20.16
CA VAL A 565 18.01 -22.36 18.81
C VAL A 565 18.09 -20.84 18.74
N VAL A 566 17.47 -20.12 19.68
CA VAL A 566 17.46 -18.65 19.69
C VAL A 566 18.88 -18.09 19.83
N HIS A 567 19.72 -18.70 20.67
CA HIS A 567 21.13 -18.31 20.80
C HIS A 567 21.84 -18.40 19.45
N HIS A 568 21.72 -19.53 18.74
CA HIS A 568 22.29 -19.72 17.40
C HIS A 568 21.78 -18.67 16.39
N LEU A 569 20.47 -18.44 16.36
CA LEU A 569 19.87 -17.44 15.45
C LEU A 569 20.37 -16.02 15.73
N VAL A 570 20.48 -15.65 17.01
CA VAL A 570 20.94 -14.31 17.44
C VAL A 570 22.43 -14.12 17.15
N GLU A 571 23.27 -15.14 17.39
CA GLU A 571 24.70 -15.15 17.02
C GLU A 571 24.90 -14.88 15.53
N HIS A 572 24.06 -15.47 14.69
CA HIS A 572 24.12 -15.34 13.24
C HIS A 572 23.31 -14.14 12.71
N ARG A 573 22.72 -13.33 13.61
CA ARG A 573 21.87 -12.17 13.28
C ARG A 573 20.72 -12.53 12.33
N TRP A 574 20.15 -13.73 12.52
CA TRP A 574 19.10 -14.26 11.67
C TRP A 574 17.72 -13.88 12.22
N PRO A 575 16.89 -13.13 11.47
CA PRO A 575 15.54 -12.79 11.91
C PRO A 575 14.74 -14.05 12.21
N PHE A 576 13.85 -13.99 13.20
CA PHE A 576 13.06 -15.16 13.58
C PHE A 576 11.66 -14.79 14.03
N ARG A 577 10.73 -15.71 13.82
CA ARG A 577 9.35 -15.59 14.26
C ARG A 577 8.94 -16.82 15.04
N LEU A 578 7.97 -16.68 15.94
CA LEU A 578 7.45 -17.79 16.71
C LEU A 578 5.93 -17.72 16.80
N HIS A 579 5.28 -18.84 16.51
CA HIS A 579 3.86 -19.06 16.78
C HIS A 579 3.62 -18.95 18.29
N ALA A 580 2.72 -18.04 18.70
CA ALA A 580 2.32 -17.94 20.10
C ALA A 580 0.90 -17.38 20.22
N THR A 581 -0.06 -18.28 20.44
CA THR A 581 -1.47 -17.92 20.65
C THR A 581 -1.71 -17.37 22.05
N TYR A 582 -1.08 -17.97 23.06
CA TYR A 582 -1.44 -17.75 24.46
C TYR A 582 -0.40 -16.97 25.26
N ASP A 583 -0.85 -16.09 26.15
CA ASP A 583 0.00 -15.31 27.08
C ASP A 583 0.92 -16.17 27.93
N GLU A 584 0.48 -17.36 28.34
CA GLU A 584 1.29 -18.29 29.14
C GLU A 584 2.48 -18.83 28.33
N SER A 585 2.28 -19.12 27.04
CA SER A 585 3.36 -19.50 26.12
C SER A 585 4.29 -18.33 25.88
N ILE A 586 3.72 -17.17 25.54
CA ILE A 586 4.46 -15.91 25.28
C ILE A 586 5.34 -15.55 26.48
N SER A 587 4.82 -15.69 27.70
CA SER A 587 5.56 -15.40 28.93
C SER A 587 6.85 -16.23 29.03
N ARG A 588 6.76 -17.54 28.78
CA ARG A 588 7.89 -18.47 28.84
C ARG A 588 8.87 -18.27 27.70
N MET A 589 8.38 -18.01 26.49
CA MET A 589 9.22 -17.68 25.33
C MET A 589 10.00 -16.39 25.57
N LEU A 590 9.36 -15.36 26.12
CA LEU A 590 10.02 -14.11 26.50
C LEU A 590 11.06 -14.29 27.61
N ASP A 591 10.86 -15.21 28.57
CA ASP A 591 11.88 -15.51 29.58
C ASP A 591 13.19 -16.00 28.92
N VAL A 592 13.07 -16.84 27.88
CA VAL A 592 14.20 -17.29 27.06
C VAL A 592 14.81 -16.12 26.29
N PHE A 593 13.99 -15.30 25.63
CA PHE A 593 14.49 -14.18 24.82
C PHE A 593 15.21 -13.13 25.68
N GLU A 594 14.68 -12.81 26.87
CA GLU A 594 15.33 -11.93 27.84
C GLU A 594 16.65 -12.51 28.34
N LYS A 595 16.71 -13.83 28.55
CA LYS A 595 17.96 -14.50 28.93
C LYS A 595 19.01 -14.38 27.83
N VAL A 596 18.69 -14.77 26.59
CA VAL A 596 19.62 -14.67 25.45
C VAL A 596 20.02 -13.22 25.21
N ASN A 597 19.09 -12.25 25.25
CA ASN A 597 19.38 -10.84 25.02
C ASN A 597 20.35 -10.23 26.06
N ARG A 598 20.42 -10.77 27.29
CA ARG A 598 21.43 -10.36 28.28
C ARG A 598 22.85 -10.82 27.90
N GLU A 599 22.97 -11.92 27.18
CA GLU A 599 24.24 -12.50 26.77
C GLU A 599 24.68 -11.94 25.41
N ILE A 600 23.75 -11.94 24.44
CA ILE A 600 23.95 -11.43 23.08
C ILE A 600 22.79 -10.49 22.74
N PRO A 601 23.01 -9.16 22.85
CA PRO A 601 21.94 -8.19 22.63
C PRO A 601 21.33 -8.27 21.23
N PHE A 602 20.00 -8.27 21.16
CA PHE A 602 19.25 -8.31 19.92
C PHE A 602 19.52 -7.07 19.05
N ASN A 603 19.68 -5.88 19.65
CA ASN A 603 20.21 -4.66 18.99
C ASN A 603 19.72 -4.47 17.54
N GLY A 604 18.41 -4.40 17.33
CA GLY A 604 17.80 -4.22 16.01
C GLY A 604 17.67 -5.48 15.14
N LEU A 605 17.90 -6.68 15.70
CA LEU A 605 17.50 -7.94 15.07
C LEU A 605 15.97 -8.00 15.03
N HIS A 606 15.39 -8.21 13.86
CA HIS A 606 13.94 -8.36 13.73
C HIS A 606 13.51 -9.72 14.26
N TRP A 607 12.72 -9.71 15.32
CA TRP A 607 12.05 -10.89 15.85
C TRP A 607 10.61 -10.54 16.23
N PHE A 608 9.71 -11.52 16.17
CA PHE A 608 8.29 -11.28 16.45
C PHE A 608 7.51 -12.52 16.82
N PHE A 609 6.38 -12.32 17.49
CA PHE A 609 5.36 -13.34 17.67
C PHE A 609 4.30 -13.28 16.57
N ASP A 610 3.76 -14.45 16.23
CA ASP A 610 2.56 -14.60 15.44
C ASP A 610 1.35 -14.86 16.35
N HIS A 611 0.17 -14.40 15.91
CA HIS A 611 -1.14 -14.59 16.52
C HIS A 611 -1.38 -13.68 17.74
N ALA A 612 -0.84 -14.06 18.90
CA ALA A 612 -0.91 -13.32 20.16
C ALA A 612 -2.34 -12.97 20.61
N GLU A 613 -3.31 -13.88 20.45
CA GLU A 613 -4.71 -13.68 20.82
C GLU A 613 -4.85 -13.23 22.27
N THR A 614 -4.29 -13.98 23.23
CA THR A 614 -4.52 -13.70 24.65
C THR A 614 -3.43 -12.86 25.31
N ILE A 615 -2.50 -12.29 24.54
CA ILE A 615 -1.34 -11.56 25.08
C ILE A 615 -1.77 -10.43 26.05
N THR A 616 -1.08 -10.35 27.18
CA THR A 616 -1.31 -9.31 28.19
C THR A 616 -0.49 -8.06 27.92
N GLU A 617 -0.95 -6.92 28.46
CA GLU A 617 -0.22 -5.65 28.43
C GLU A 617 1.23 -5.79 28.91
N ARG A 618 1.45 -6.55 30.00
CA ARG A 618 2.80 -6.87 30.51
C ARG A 618 3.69 -7.50 29.44
N ASN A 619 3.19 -8.46 28.67
CA ASN A 619 3.99 -9.10 27.64
C ASN A 619 4.15 -8.23 26.39
N ILE A 620 3.20 -7.35 26.07
CA ILE A 620 3.39 -6.31 25.04
C ILE A 620 4.53 -5.35 25.46
N GLU A 621 4.62 -4.94 26.74
CA GLU A 621 5.73 -4.13 27.26
C GLU A 621 7.08 -4.83 27.09
N ARG A 622 7.14 -6.13 27.39
CA ARG A 622 8.35 -6.94 27.23
C ARG A 622 8.77 -7.07 25.77
N VAL A 623 7.82 -7.29 24.86
CA VAL A 623 8.08 -7.28 23.41
C VAL A 623 8.68 -5.94 22.98
N LYS A 624 8.08 -4.81 23.40
CA LYS A 624 8.61 -3.47 23.13
C LYS A 624 10.03 -3.29 23.67
N ALA A 625 10.26 -3.67 24.92
CA ALA A 625 11.54 -3.49 25.61
C ALA A 625 12.69 -4.25 24.92
N LEU A 626 12.39 -5.38 24.29
CA LEU A 626 13.32 -6.20 23.52
C LEU A 626 13.38 -5.84 22.02
N GLY A 627 12.60 -4.85 21.58
CA GLY A 627 12.57 -4.39 20.19
C GLY A 627 11.91 -5.37 19.21
N GLY A 628 11.01 -6.23 19.68
CA GLY A 628 10.26 -7.17 18.86
C GLY A 628 8.97 -6.58 18.27
N GLY A 629 8.30 -7.35 17.42
CA GLY A 629 7.00 -7.03 16.84
C GLY A 629 5.95 -8.12 17.08
N ILE A 630 4.73 -7.87 16.63
CA ILE A 630 3.60 -8.81 16.70
C ILE A 630 2.88 -8.83 15.35
N ALA A 631 2.86 -9.98 14.69
CA ALA A 631 2.07 -10.21 13.48
C ALA A 631 0.74 -10.86 13.88
N VAL A 632 -0.38 -10.21 13.58
CA VAL A 632 -1.73 -10.67 13.98
C VAL A 632 -2.47 -11.22 12.77
N GLN A 633 -3.08 -12.39 12.92
CA GLN A 633 -3.85 -13.03 11.86
C GLN A 633 -5.34 -13.03 12.21
N HIS A 634 -6.19 -12.80 11.20
CA HIS A 634 -7.62 -12.55 11.41
C HIS A 634 -8.46 -13.80 11.71
N ARG A 635 -7.85 -14.84 12.30
CA ARG A 635 -8.54 -16.09 12.67
C ARG A 635 -9.76 -15.86 13.56
N MET A 636 -9.68 -14.83 14.39
CA MET A 636 -10.71 -14.42 15.32
C MET A 636 -11.99 -13.94 14.60
N ALA A 637 -11.88 -13.57 13.32
CA ALA A 637 -13.06 -13.36 12.47
C ALA A 637 -13.87 -14.64 12.25
N PHE A 638 -13.26 -15.83 12.34
CA PHE A 638 -13.89 -17.13 12.14
C PHE A 638 -14.16 -17.89 13.45
N GLN A 639 -13.37 -17.62 14.49
CA GLN A 639 -13.39 -18.38 15.75
C GLN A 639 -13.89 -17.58 16.95
N GLY A 640 -14.33 -16.34 16.75
CA GLY A 640 -14.83 -15.48 17.83
C GLY A 640 -15.93 -16.14 18.65
N GLU A 641 -16.88 -16.81 17.99
CA GLU A 641 -17.96 -17.55 18.65
C GLU A 641 -17.42 -18.64 19.59
N TYR A 642 -16.48 -19.47 19.13
CA TYR A 642 -15.89 -20.52 19.96
C TYR A 642 -15.05 -19.96 21.12
N PHE A 643 -14.37 -18.83 20.88
CA PHE A 643 -13.65 -18.13 21.92
C PHE A 643 -14.60 -17.64 23.01
N VAL A 644 -15.76 -17.07 22.64
CA VAL A 644 -16.79 -16.66 23.59
C VAL A 644 -17.34 -17.85 24.38
N ASP A 645 -17.63 -18.96 23.71
CA ASP A 645 -18.12 -20.18 24.38
C ASP A 645 -17.13 -20.71 25.42
N ARG A 646 -15.82 -20.52 25.18
CA ARG A 646 -14.75 -20.97 26.07
C ARG A 646 -14.45 -20.01 27.22
N TYR A 647 -14.21 -18.75 26.88
CA TYR A 647 -13.58 -17.76 27.76
C TYR A 647 -14.55 -16.63 28.15
N GLY A 648 -15.72 -16.57 27.52
CA GLY A 648 -16.77 -15.59 27.80
C GLY A 648 -16.68 -14.32 26.94
N ILE A 649 -17.79 -13.60 26.91
CA ILE A 649 -17.98 -12.39 26.10
C ILE A 649 -17.11 -11.21 26.52
N ASP A 650 -16.63 -11.18 27.77
CA ASP A 650 -15.73 -10.11 28.20
C ASP A 650 -14.30 -10.35 27.74
N ALA A 651 -13.85 -11.61 27.70
CA ALA A 651 -12.52 -11.95 27.21
C ALA A 651 -12.37 -11.65 25.70
N VAL A 652 -13.43 -11.89 24.91
CA VAL A 652 -13.37 -11.68 23.45
C VAL A 652 -13.17 -10.21 23.05
N LYS A 653 -13.53 -9.27 23.93
CA LYS A 653 -13.38 -7.83 23.67
C LYS A 653 -11.91 -7.41 23.60
N HIS A 654 -11.01 -8.20 24.17
CA HIS A 654 -9.60 -7.87 24.36
C HIS A 654 -8.65 -8.79 23.59
N THR A 655 -9.13 -9.54 22.58
CA THR A 655 -8.36 -10.60 21.92
C THR A 655 -8.50 -10.60 20.39
N PRO A 656 -7.39 -10.54 19.65
CA PRO A 656 -6.11 -9.94 20.02
C PRO A 656 -6.26 -8.42 20.29
N PRO A 657 -5.51 -7.87 21.26
CA PRO A 657 -5.62 -6.46 21.65
C PRO A 657 -4.88 -5.51 20.69
N VAL A 658 -5.21 -5.51 19.40
CA VAL A 658 -4.47 -4.78 18.34
C VAL A 658 -4.37 -3.28 18.62
N ALA A 659 -5.47 -2.63 19.03
CA ALA A 659 -5.46 -1.20 19.35
C ALA A 659 -4.46 -0.87 20.48
N LYS A 660 -4.38 -1.73 21.50
CA LYS A 660 -3.42 -1.58 22.61
C LYS A 660 -1.98 -1.78 22.14
N MET A 661 -1.72 -2.76 21.25
CA MET A 661 -0.38 -2.97 20.67
C MET A 661 0.12 -1.70 19.95
N LEU A 662 -0.77 -1.02 19.22
CA LEU A 662 -0.45 0.23 18.52
C LEU A 662 -0.25 1.40 19.49
N GLU A 663 -1.11 1.54 20.51
CA GLU A 663 -0.96 2.54 21.57
C GLU A 663 0.40 2.43 22.26
N MET A 664 0.87 1.19 22.44
CA MET A 664 2.17 0.88 23.04
C MET A 664 3.33 1.00 22.05
N GLU A 665 3.09 1.38 20.80
CA GLU A 665 4.09 1.58 19.74
C GLU A 665 4.95 0.33 19.45
N VAL A 666 4.37 -0.86 19.61
CA VAL A 666 4.99 -2.10 19.13
C VAL A 666 4.77 -2.19 17.61
N PRO A 667 5.77 -2.62 16.81
CA PRO A 667 5.55 -2.95 15.40
C PRO A 667 4.44 -4.00 15.25
N VAL A 668 3.38 -3.65 14.53
CA VAL A 668 2.25 -4.55 14.25
C VAL A 668 2.08 -4.73 12.74
N GLY A 669 1.87 -5.96 12.33
CA GLY A 669 1.60 -6.36 10.94
C GLY A 669 0.42 -7.31 10.91
N LEU A 670 -0.31 -7.32 9.81
CA LEU A 670 -1.53 -8.09 9.70
C LEU A 670 -1.41 -9.13 8.59
N GLY A 671 -1.95 -10.31 8.85
CA GLY A 671 -1.91 -11.43 7.93
C GLY A 671 -3.11 -12.36 7.98
N THR A 672 -3.04 -13.44 7.21
CA THR A 672 -4.15 -14.39 7.09
C THR A 672 -3.91 -15.73 7.78
N ASP A 673 -2.68 -16.22 7.84
CA ASP A 673 -2.36 -17.63 8.12
C ASP A 673 -3.16 -18.61 7.21
N ALA A 674 -3.52 -18.14 6.02
CA ALA A 674 -4.26 -18.95 5.08
C ALA A 674 -3.34 -20.06 4.50
N THR A 675 -3.88 -21.18 4.01
CA THR A 675 -5.30 -21.42 3.66
C THR A 675 -6.07 -22.27 4.66
N ARG A 676 -5.42 -22.78 5.72
CA ARG A 676 -6.06 -23.74 6.64
C ARG A 676 -6.73 -23.06 7.83
N VAL A 677 -6.07 -22.07 8.44
CA VAL A 677 -6.59 -21.35 9.62
C VAL A 677 -7.75 -20.44 9.31
N ALA A 678 -7.62 -19.67 8.25
CA ALA A 678 -8.57 -18.64 7.86
C ALA A 678 -8.54 -18.45 6.35
N SER A 679 -9.42 -17.56 5.87
CA SER A 679 -9.49 -17.22 4.45
C SER A 679 -8.23 -16.47 4.03
N TYR A 680 -7.75 -16.66 2.81
CA TYR A 680 -6.70 -15.81 2.21
C TYR A 680 -7.23 -14.42 1.79
N ASN A 681 -8.52 -14.12 2.01
CA ASN A 681 -9.13 -12.85 1.63
C ASN A 681 -8.81 -11.74 2.67
N PRO A 682 -7.94 -10.76 2.33
CA PRO A 682 -7.54 -9.69 3.26
C PRO A 682 -8.71 -8.75 3.59
N TRP A 683 -9.72 -8.66 2.73
CA TRP A 683 -10.88 -7.81 2.97
C TRP A 683 -11.78 -8.33 4.09
N THR A 684 -11.76 -9.63 4.35
CA THR A 684 -12.37 -10.22 5.55
C THR A 684 -11.64 -9.77 6.82
N ALA A 685 -10.31 -9.70 6.77
CA ALA A 685 -9.49 -9.20 7.87
C ALA A 685 -9.72 -7.70 8.14
N LEU A 686 -9.74 -6.89 7.08
CA LEU A 686 -10.02 -5.45 7.18
C LEU A 686 -11.44 -5.19 7.69
N TYR A 687 -12.43 -5.96 7.23
CA TYR A 687 -13.78 -5.92 7.80
C TYR A 687 -13.76 -6.21 9.30
N TRP A 688 -13.09 -7.27 9.74
CA TRP A 688 -13.02 -7.66 11.15
C TRP A 688 -12.39 -6.57 12.02
N LEU A 689 -11.27 -5.97 11.60
CA LEU A 689 -10.61 -4.89 12.35
C LEU A 689 -11.47 -3.62 12.44
N VAL A 690 -12.16 -3.25 11.37
CA VAL A 690 -12.93 -2.01 11.29
C VAL A 690 -14.29 -2.15 11.98
N SER A 691 -14.96 -3.29 11.80
CA SER A 691 -16.31 -3.53 12.37
C SER A 691 -16.27 -4.12 13.78
N GLY A 692 -15.17 -4.80 14.14
CA GLY A 692 -15.07 -5.59 15.36
C GLY A 692 -15.99 -6.81 15.35
N ARG A 693 -16.32 -7.36 14.18
CA ARG A 693 -17.29 -8.46 14.03
C ARG A 693 -16.69 -9.70 13.37
N THR A 694 -17.22 -10.87 13.75
CA THR A 694 -16.97 -12.15 13.08
C THR A 694 -17.63 -12.20 11.70
N VAL A 695 -17.26 -13.19 10.89
CA VAL A 695 -17.90 -13.48 9.60
C VAL A 695 -19.39 -13.85 9.76
N GLY A 696 -19.75 -14.39 10.93
CA GLY A 696 -21.14 -14.67 11.33
C GLY A 696 -21.90 -13.47 11.92
N GLY A 697 -21.25 -12.30 11.97
CA GLY A 697 -21.84 -11.04 12.41
C GLY A 697 -21.83 -10.81 13.93
N MET A 698 -21.24 -11.71 14.72
CA MET A 698 -21.12 -11.53 16.17
C MET A 698 -20.19 -10.36 16.46
N ALA A 699 -20.64 -9.40 17.27
CA ALA A 699 -19.80 -8.30 17.74
C ALA A 699 -18.82 -8.80 18.80
N MET A 700 -17.53 -8.60 18.56
CA MET A 700 -16.44 -8.95 19.46
C MET A 700 -15.95 -7.73 20.21
N TYR A 701 -15.67 -6.64 19.50
CA TYR A 701 -15.03 -5.45 20.05
C TYR A 701 -16.03 -4.35 20.38
N ASP A 702 -15.70 -3.57 21.41
CA ASP A 702 -16.28 -2.24 21.58
C ASP A 702 -15.60 -1.23 20.63
N GLU A 703 -16.06 0.02 20.66
CA GLU A 703 -15.49 1.08 19.82
C GLU A 703 -13.99 1.31 20.06
N SER A 704 -13.46 0.99 21.24
CA SER A 704 -12.06 1.24 21.60
C SER A 704 -11.07 0.26 20.97
N ASN A 705 -11.52 -0.97 20.65
CA ASN A 705 -10.71 -1.99 19.99
C ASN A 705 -10.96 -2.12 18.48
N ARG A 706 -11.80 -1.24 17.93
CA ARG A 706 -11.99 -1.10 16.48
C ARG A 706 -10.97 -0.13 15.90
N LEU A 707 -10.49 -0.42 14.70
CA LEU A 707 -9.48 0.42 14.05
C LEU A 707 -10.10 1.36 12.99
N PRO A 708 -9.60 2.61 12.90
CA PRO A 708 -9.83 3.44 11.72
C PRO A 708 -9.34 2.75 10.45
N ARG A 709 -10.02 3.02 9.32
CA ARG A 709 -9.77 2.33 8.05
C ARG A 709 -8.36 2.52 7.51
N ASP A 710 -7.86 3.74 7.59
CA ASP A 710 -6.49 4.13 7.20
C ASP A 710 -5.44 3.40 8.04
N VAL A 711 -5.65 3.31 9.35
CA VAL A 711 -4.78 2.55 10.26
C VAL A 711 -4.81 1.06 9.90
N ALA A 712 -6.00 0.46 9.76
CA ALA A 712 -6.13 -0.95 9.39
C ALA A 712 -5.45 -1.27 8.04
N LEU A 713 -5.55 -0.35 7.07
CA LEU A 713 -4.88 -0.48 5.78
C LEU A 713 -3.35 -0.32 5.89
N GLU A 714 -2.86 0.61 6.72
CA GLU A 714 -1.43 0.79 6.97
C GLU A 714 -0.81 -0.49 7.53
N LEU A 715 -1.51 -1.19 8.43
CA LEU A 715 -1.03 -2.45 8.99
C LEU A 715 -0.93 -3.56 7.95
N TRP A 716 -1.82 -3.59 6.96
CA TRP A 716 -1.81 -4.53 5.82
C TRP A 716 -0.83 -4.15 4.71
N THR A 717 -0.08 -3.06 4.86
CA THR A 717 0.82 -2.55 3.80
C THR A 717 2.21 -2.26 4.39
N ALA A 718 2.42 -1.03 4.87
CA ALA A 718 3.68 -0.58 5.45
C ALA A 718 3.99 -1.25 6.80
N GLY A 719 2.98 -1.53 7.64
CA GLY A 719 3.13 -2.24 8.91
C GLY A 719 3.68 -3.64 8.70
N SER A 720 3.01 -4.44 7.85
CA SER A 720 3.47 -5.77 7.45
C SER A 720 4.86 -5.79 6.79
N ALA A 721 5.35 -4.69 6.19
CA ALA A 721 6.68 -4.65 5.57
C ALA A 721 7.82 -4.71 6.59
N TRP A 722 7.55 -4.37 7.86
CA TRP A 722 8.54 -4.50 8.94
C TRP A 722 8.94 -5.96 9.20
N PHE A 723 7.99 -6.88 9.08
CA PHE A 723 8.15 -8.33 9.36
C PHE A 723 9.01 -9.07 8.32
N SER A 724 9.29 -8.40 7.20
CA SER A 724 10.24 -8.85 6.20
C SER A 724 11.49 -7.97 6.10
N SER A 725 11.72 -7.06 7.06
CA SER A 725 12.83 -6.08 7.01
C SER A 725 12.81 -5.22 5.74
N GLU A 726 11.62 -4.84 5.27
CA GLU A 726 11.38 -4.04 4.06
C GLU A 726 10.70 -2.70 4.34
N GLN A 727 10.66 -2.28 5.60
CA GLN A 727 10.18 -0.95 5.94
C GLN A 727 10.92 0.12 5.13
N GLY A 728 10.16 1.05 4.54
CA GLY A 728 10.68 2.10 3.66
C GLY A 728 11.04 1.64 2.23
N LYS A 729 10.92 0.36 1.91
CA LYS A 729 11.07 -0.14 0.52
C LYS A 729 9.73 -0.35 -0.17
N LYS A 730 8.69 -0.74 0.56
CA LYS A 730 7.34 -0.99 0.05
C LYS A 730 6.27 -0.67 1.11
N GLY A 731 5.02 -0.68 0.66
CA GLY A 731 3.85 -0.49 1.52
C GLY A 731 3.31 0.94 1.53
N ARG A 732 3.93 1.88 0.80
CA ARG A 732 3.37 3.21 0.52
C ARG A 732 3.56 3.56 -0.97
N ILE A 733 2.72 4.43 -1.50
CA ILE A 733 2.92 5.04 -2.81
C ILE A 733 3.75 6.31 -2.60
N GLU A 734 5.03 6.12 -2.37
CA GLU A 734 6.01 7.15 -2.04
C GLU A 734 7.23 7.00 -2.95
N GLN A 735 7.88 8.12 -3.27
CA GLN A 735 9.05 8.14 -4.14
C GLN A 735 10.10 7.09 -3.73
N ASP A 736 10.71 6.43 -4.73
CA ASP A 736 11.75 5.41 -4.61
C ASP A 736 11.31 4.07 -3.98
N GLN A 737 10.08 3.95 -3.47
CA GLN A 737 9.51 2.67 -3.06
C GLN A 737 9.14 1.80 -4.28
N LEU A 738 9.06 0.49 -4.07
CA LEU A 738 8.62 -0.48 -5.07
C LEU A 738 7.21 -0.13 -5.57
N ALA A 739 7.03 -0.18 -6.88
CA ALA A 739 5.79 0.20 -7.55
C ALA A 739 4.74 -0.91 -7.48
N ASP A 740 4.23 -1.11 -6.27
CA ASP A 740 3.20 -2.08 -5.94
C ASP A 740 1.94 -1.34 -5.47
N LEU A 741 0.86 -1.39 -6.26
CA LEU A 741 -0.40 -0.71 -5.96
C LEU A 741 -1.59 -1.47 -6.56
N VAL A 742 -2.78 -1.19 -6.02
CA VAL A 742 -4.02 -1.78 -6.51
C VAL A 742 -5.11 -0.74 -6.66
N VAL A 743 -6.01 -0.97 -7.61
CA VAL A 743 -7.21 -0.17 -7.85
C VAL A 743 -8.42 -1.00 -7.44
N LEU A 744 -9.25 -0.45 -6.56
CA LEU A 744 -10.29 -1.20 -5.86
C LEU A 744 -11.63 -1.16 -6.59
N SER A 745 -12.38 -2.26 -6.60
CA SER A 745 -13.73 -2.36 -7.16
C SER A 745 -14.75 -1.45 -6.49
N LYS A 746 -14.50 -1.11 -5.22
CA LYS A 746 -15.26 -0.13 -4.43
C LYS A 746 -14.30 0.70 -3.58
N ASP A 747 -14.75 1.87 -3.19
CA ASP A 747 -13.97 2.77 -2.35
C ASP A 747 -13.96 2.31 -0.89
N TYR A 748 -12.87 1.66 -0.49
CA TYR A 748 -12.67 1.13 0.87
C TYR A 748 -12.91 2.18 1.96
N PHE A 749 -12.74 3.47 1.70
CA PHE A 749 -12.89 4.51 2.73
C PHE A 749 -14.33 4.97 2.94
N SER A 750 -15.26 4.66 2.03
CA SER A 750 -16.63 5.19 2.07
C SER A 750 -17.73 4.13 2.04
N VAL A 751 -17.45 2.89 1.60
CA VAL A 751 -18.46 1.82 1.61
C VAL A 751 -18.94 1.47 3.03
N PRO A 752 -20.17 0.95 3.21
CA PRO A 752 -20.58 0.35 4.48
C PRO A 752 -19.64 -0.77 4.92
N GLU A 753 -19.49 -0.98 6.23
CA GLU A 753 -18.53 -1.95 6.80
C GLU A 753 -18.72 -3.36 6.24
N GLU A 754 -19.97 -3.84 6.17
CA GLU A 754 -20.29 -5.17 5.61
C GLU A 754 -19.85 -5.33 4.15
N GLU A 755 -19.85 -4.25 3.37
CA GLU A 755 -19.45 -4.27 1.97
C GLU A 755 -17.93 -4.37 1.78
N ILE A 756 -17.13 -4.17 2.84
CA ILE A 756 -15.67 -4.32 2.80
C ILE A 756 -15.30 -5.73 2.33
N LYS A 757 -15.97 -6.77 2.84
CA LYS A 757 -15.68 -8.19 2.51
C LYS A 757 -15.75 -8.51 1.01
N GLY A 758 -16.52 -7.71 0.25
CA GLY A 758 -16.73 -7.87 -1.19
C GLY A 758 -15.85 -6.98 -2.05
N ILE A 759 -14.88 -6.25 -1.48
CA ILE A 759 -13.91 -5.47 -2.24
C ILE A 759 -12.96 -6.44 -2.97
N GLU A 760 -12.60 -6.07 -4.18
CA GLU A 760 -11.63 -6.77 -5.02
C GLU A 760 -10.71 -5.72 -5.67
N SER A 761 -9.58 -6.14 -6.19
CA SER A 761 -8.79 -5.35 -7.12
C SER A 761 -9.36 -5.49 -8.54
N VAL A 762 -9.53 -4.37 -9.24
CA VAL A 762 -9.83 -4.31 -10.67
C VAL A 762 -8.59 -4.04 -11.52
N LEU A 763 -7.49 -3.64 -10.90
CA LEU A 763 -6.15 -3.49 -11.50
C LEU A 763 -5.10 -3.67 -10.41
N THR A 764 -4.20 -4.64 -10.57
CA THR A 764 -3.07 -4.87 -9.66
C THR A 764 -1.76 -4.67 -10.41
N VAL A 765 -0.92 -3.80 -9.88
CA VAL A 765 0.39 -3.48 -10.40
C VAL A 765 1.43 -3.97 -9.40
N VAL A 766 2.40 -4.76 -9.89
CA VAL A 766 3.56 -5.23 -9.12
C VAL A 766 4.79 -4.95 -9.94
N ASP A 767 5.80 -4.34 -9.33
CA ASP A 767 7.04 -3.97 -10.02
C ASP A 767 6.78 -3.06 -11.23
N GLY A 768 5.77 -2.19 -11.12
CA GLY A 768 5.34 -1.30 -12.20
C GLY A 768 4.69 -2.00 -13.40
N LYS A 769 4.36 -3.29 -13.29
CA LYS A 769 3.71 -4.09 -14.34
C LYS A 769 2.30 -4.49 -13.92
N VAL A 770 1.36 -4.42 -14.85
CA VAL A 770 -0.01 -4.92 -14.63
C VAL A 770 0.01 -6.45 -14.58
N VAL A 771 -0.23 -7.03 -13.40
CA VAL A 771 -0.27 -8.49 -13.18
C VAL A 771 -1.70 -9.03 -13.05
N TYR A 772 -2.67 -8.15 -12.86
CA TYR A 772 -4.09 -8.49 -12.89
C TYR A 772 -4.89 -7.27 -13.37
N ALA A 773 -5.92 -7.50 -14.18
CA ALA A 773 -6.89 -6.47 -14.54
C ALA A 773 -8.25 -7.11 -14.84
N ALA A 774 -9.31 -6.37 -14.53
CA ALA A 774 -10.70 -6.80 -14.73
C ALA A 774 -11.60 -5.59 -15.05
N GLY A 775 -12.85 -5.88 -15.46
CA GLY A 775 -13.84 -4.85 -15.77
C GLY A 775 -13.34 -3.91 -16.88
N HIS A 776 -13.37 -2.61 -16.62
CA HIS A 776 -12.90 -1.58 -17.57
C HIS A 776 -11.41 -1.76 -17.95
N PHE A 777 -10.59 -2.29 -17.03
CA PHE A 777 -9.16 -2.47 -17.24
C PHE A 777 -8.80 -3.79 -17.94
N SER A 778 -9.78 -4.63 -18.31
CA SER A 778 -9.53 -5.93 -18.95
C SER A 778 -8.57 -5.90 -20.16
N PRO A 779 -8.54 -4.86 -21.02
CA PRO A 779 -7.56 -4.77 -22.10
C PRO A 779 -6.10 -4.72 -21.64
N LEU A 780 -5.84 -4.37 -20.38
CA LEU A 780 -4.51 -4.35 -19.77
C LEU A 780 -4.13 -5.68 -19.11
N ALA A 781 -5.06 -6.64 -19.03
CA ALA A 781 -4.83 -7.88 -18.32
C ALA A 781 -3.71 -8.70 -18.98
N PRO A 782 -2.83 -9.35 -18.19
CA PRO A 782 -1.90 -10.31 -18.76
C PRO A 782 -2.65 -11.51 -19.36
N PRO A 783 -1.99 -12.29 -20.24
CA PRO A 783 -2.61 -13.46 -20.87
C PRO A 783 -3.27 -14.40 -19.85
N PRO A 784 -4.44 -14.96 -20.16
CA PRO A 784 -5.12 -15.87 -19.26
C PRO A 784 -4.28 -17.12 -19.03
N ILE A 785 -4.28 -17.59 -17.78
CA ILE A 785 -3.61 -18.83 -17.39
C ILE A 785 -4.67 -19.95 -17.48
N PRO A 786 -4.46 -21.01 -18.27
CA PRO A 786 -5.39 -22.13 -18.29
C PRO A 786 -5.43 -22.76 -16.89
N VAL A 787 -6.61 -23.17 -16.43
CA VAL A 787 -6.76 -23.88 -15.16
C VAL A 787 -6.54 -25.37 -15.44
N LEU A 788 -5.51 -25.95 -14.84
CA LEU A 788 -5.16 -27.36 -15.03
C LEU A 788 -5.10 -28.10 -13.68
N PRO A 789 -5.60 -29.33 -13.60
CA PRO A 789 -6.27 -30.09 -14.67
C PRO A 789 -7.69 -29.58 -14.96
N GLU A 790 -8.29 -29.97 -16.08
CA GLU A 790 -9.61 -29.47 -16.53
C GLU A 790 -10.76 -29.77 -15.55
N TRP A 791 -10.60 -30.79 -14.71
CA TRP A 791 -11.54 -31.14 -13.65
C TRP A 791 -11.33 -30.35 -12.34
N SER A 792 -10.30 -29.49 -12.26
CA SER A 792 -10.02 -28.65 -11.07
C SER A 792 -11.25 -27.85 -10.62
N PRO A 793 -11.49 -27.71 -9.29
CA PRO A 793 -12.56 -26.86 -8.78
C PRO A 793 -12.48 -25.41 -9.29
N VAL A 794 -11.28 -24.90 -9.51
CA VAL A 794 -11.00 -23.51 -9.93
C VAL A 794 -11.63 -23.17 -11.29
N VAL A 795 -11.95 -24.16 -12.13
CA VAL A 795 -12.64 -23.94 -13.42
C VAL A 795 -14.06 -23.42 -13.22
N LYS A 796 -14.76 -23.86 -12.17
CA LYS A 796 -16.16 -23.51 -11.89
C LYS A 796 -16.29 -22.53 -10.74
N VAL A 797 -15.44 -22.66 -9.74
CA VAL A 797 -15.41 -21.85 -8.52
C VAL A 797 -14.01 -21.25 -8.39
N PRO A 798 -13.71 -20.16 -9.12
CA PRO A 798 -12.38 -19.56 -9.10
C PRO A 798 -12.21 -18.71 -7.82
N GLY A 799 -11.66 -19.35 -6.78
CA GLY A 799 -11.24 -18.67 -5.55
C GLY A 799 -12.40 -18.33 -4.61
N HIS A 800 -12.25 -17.22 -3.88
CA HIS A 800 -13.22 -16.75 -2.89
C HIS A 800 -14.58 -16.46 -3.54
N TYR A 801 -15.66 -16.82 -2.86
CA TYR A 801 -17.02 -16.66 -3.38
C TYR A 801 -17.33 -15.21 -3.74
N ARG A 802 -18.05 -15.02 -4.85
CA ARG A 802 -18.57 -13.72 -5.30
C ARG A 802 -20.08 -13.80 -5.32
N SER A 803 -20.76 -12.95 -4.56
CA SER A 803 -22.23 -12.94 -4.43
C SER A 803 -22.98 -12.68 -5.75
N ALA A 804 -22.26 -12.24 -6.77
CA ALA A 804 -22.48 -12.40 -8.20
C ALA A 804 -21.15 -11.99 -8.86
N PRO A 805 -20.83 -12.38 -10.11
CA PRO A 805 -19.77 -11.67 -10.83
C PRO A 805 -20.09 -10.17 -10.74
N PRO A 806 -19.10 -9.27 -10.51
CA PRO A 806 -19.34 -7.85 -10.74
C PRO A 806 -20.00 -7.80 -12.10
N ALA A 807 -21.23 -7.28 -12.16
CA ALA A 807 -22.02 -7.34 -13.36
C ALA A 807 -21.07 -7.00 -14.49
N ALA A 808 -20.82 -7.95 -15.39
CA ALA A 808 -20.27 -7.60 -16.68
C ALA A 808 -21.30 -6.59 -17.12
N ALA A 809 -20.96 -5.30 -17.00
CA ALA A 809 -21.84 -4.25 -17.41
C ALA A 809 -22.14 -4.69 -18.84
N LYS A 810 -23.40 -5.06 -19.10
CA LYS A 810 -23.86 -5.35 -20.45
C LYS A 810 -23.89 -4.01 -21.20
N ILE A 811 -22.80 -3.25 -21.15
CA ILE A 811 -22.41 -2.24 -22.10
C ILE A 811 -21.90 -3.05 -23.30
N GLY A 812 -22.84 -3.58 -24.06
CA GLY A 812 -22.57 -4.58 -25.08
C GLY A 812 -23.79 -5.36 -25.56
N ALA A 813 -24.95 -5.20 -24.91
CA ALA A 813 -26.23 -5.47 -25.56
C ALA A 813 -26.89 -4.12 -25.87
N ILE A 814 -26.27 -3.36 -26.79
CA ILE A 814 -27.06 -2.48 -27.65
C ILE A 814 -28.07 -3.41 -28.31
N VAL A 815 -29.33 -3.29 -27.90
CA VAL A 815 -30.45 -3.71 -28.72
C VAL A 815 -30.14 -3.18 -30.11
N GLN A 816 -29.94 -4.08 -31.08
CA GLN A 816 -29.87 -3.71 -32.49
C GLN A 816 -31.18 -3.01 -32.86
N MET A 817 -31.27 -1.71 -32.59
CA MET A 817 -32.18 -0.83 -33.28
C MET A 817 -31.53 -0.57 -34.62
N HIS A 818 -32.09 -1.25 -35.62
CA HIS A 818 -31.90 -1.03 -37.05
C HIS A 818 -31.15 0.27 -37.38
N GLN A 819 -29.89 0.15 -37.80
CA GLN A 819 -29.28 1.16 -38.65
C GLN A 819 -29.97 1.06 -40.01
N CYS A 820 -30.88 2.00 -40.28
CA CYS A 820 -31.27 2.31 -41.65
C CYS A 820 -30.10 3.02 -42.33
N CYS A 821 -29.54 2.37 -43.33
CA CYS A 821 -28.59 2.92 -44.27
C CYS A 821 -29.25 4.08 -45.03
N GLY A 822 -28.72 5.30 -44.93
CA GLY A 822 -29.22 6.46 -45.68
C GLY A 822 -28.15 7.55 -45.83
N SER A 823 -28.00 8.07 -47.04
CA SER A 823 -26.88 8.88 -47.51
C SER A 823 -26.95 10.36 -47.10
N CYS A 824 -26.12 10.77 -46.15
CA CYS A 824 -25.63 12.15 -46.04
C CYS A 824 -24.29 12.15 -45.28
N GLY A 825 -23.18 12.20 -46.03
CA GLY A 825 -21.81 12.21 -45.49
C GLY A 825 -21.30 13.60 -45.13
N VAL A 826 -22.08 14.39 -44.38
CA VAL A 826 -21.62 15.70 -43.89
C VAL A 826 -22.16 15.89 -42.47
N HIS A 827 -21.26 15.85 -41.48
CA HIS A 827 -21.45 15.96 -40.02
C HIS A 827 -21.73 14.65 -39.28
N GLY A 828 -20.67 14.05 -38.70
CA GLY A 828 -20.80 13.13 -37.59
C GLY A 828 -20.84 13.92 -36.28
N HIS A 829 -21.94 13.84 -35.53
CA HIS A 829 -22.02 14.41 -34.19
C HIS A 829 -22.34 13.34 -33.15
N GLN A 830 -21.56 13.36 -32.06
CA GLN A 830 -21.81 12.56 -30.85
C GLN A 830 -22.94 13.22 -30.04
N HIS A 831 -24.09 12.56 -29.96
CA HIS A 831 -25.27 13.05 -29.24
C HIS A 831 -25.06 13.18 -27.71
N ASP A 832 -24.05 12.50 -27.18
CA ASP A 832 -23.74 12.50 -25.74
C ASP A 832 -23.15 13.84 -25.26
N ILE A 833 -22.49 14.60 -26.15
CA ILE A 833 -21.93 15.93 -25.84
C ILE A 833 -23.05 16.99 -25.82
N ALA A 834 -24.04 16.90 -26.71
CA ALA A 834 -25.14 17.85 -26.79
C ALA A 834 -26.08 17.78 -25.57
N ARG A 835 -26.33 16.57 -25.04
CA ARG A 835 -27.16 16.37 -23.83
C ARG A 835 -26.55 16.91 -22.54
N ARG A 836 -25.24 17.17 -22.50
CA ARG A 836 -24.52 17.66 -21.32
C ARG A 836 -24.15 19.14 -21.42
N SER A 837 -24.50 19.83 -22.51
CA SER A 837 -24.19 21.24 -22.69
C SER A 837 -25.23 22.14 -22.02
N SER A 838 -24.78 23.12 -21.23
CA SER A 838 -25.60 24.12 -20.54
C SER A 838 -25.84 25.38 -21.40
N ILE A 839 -26.12 25.19 -22.69
CA ILE A 839 -26.38 26.30 -23.62
C ILE A 839 -27.85 26.72 -23.48
N PRO A 840 -28.18 28.02 -23.35
CA PRO A 840 -29.54 28.50 -23.11
C PRO A 840 -30.35 28.47 -24.42
N VAL A 841 -30.77 27.28 -24.84
CA VAL A 841 -31.57 27.07 -26.06
C VAL A 841 -33.02 27.54 -25.95
N ALA A 842 -33.46 27.99 -24.76
CA ALA A 842 -34.79 28.54 -24.52
C ALA A 842 -34.88 30.07 -24.70
N ASP A 843 -33.76 30.75 -24.95
CA ASP A 843 -33.73 32.20 -25.16
C ASP A 843 -33.73 32.54 -26.66
N GLU A 844 -34.89 32.98 -27.17
CA GLU A 844 -35.07 33.35 -28.58
C GLU A 844 -34.23 34.56 -29.02
N GLN A 845 -33.64 35.31 -28.08
CA GLN A 845 -32.79 36.47 -28.37
C GLN A 845 -31.28 36.15 -28.36
N ALA A 846 -30.88 34.94 -27.96
CA ALA A 846 -29.47 34.53 -27.95
C ALA A 846 -28.97 34.15 -29.37
N PHE A 847 -27.65 34.20 -29.56
CA PHE A 847 -26.95 33.95 -30.84
C PHE A 847 -27.41 32.70 -31.61
N TRP A 848 -27.88 31.66 -30.90
CA TRP A 848 -28.36 30.41 -31.48
C TRP A 848 -29.86 30.40 -31.83
N GLY A 849 -30.68 31.24 -31.19
CA GLY A 849 -32.10 31.41 -31.52
C GLY A 849 -32.33 32.12 -32.86
N VAL A 850 -31.41 33.01 -33.24
CA VAL A 850 -31.48 33.80 -34.48
C VAL A 850 -31.24 32.96 -35.76
N LEU A 851 -30.62 31.78 -35.64
CA LEU A 851 -30.26 30.93 -36.78
C LEU A 851 -31.27 29.83 -37.12
N GLY A 852 -32.40 29.74 -36.42
CA GLY A 852 -33.57 28.97 -36.89
C GLY A 852 -33.41 27.45 -36.98
N CYS A 853 -32.63 26.81 -36.08
CA CYS A 853 -32.49 25.35 -36.03
C CYS A 853 -33.36 24.72 -34.94
N SER A 854 -34.67 24.63 -35.16
CA SER A 854 -35.63 23.92 -34.29
C SER A 854 -35.88 22.48 -34.77
N CYS A 855 -34.96 21.55 -34.45
CA CYS A 855 -35.13 20.11 -34.74
C CYS A 855 -35.07 19.20 -33.49
N PHE A 856 -35.35 19.73 -32.30
CA PHE A 856 -35.46 18.93 -31.08
C PHE A 856 -36.80 19.21 -30.38
N ALA A 857 -37.84 18.54 -30.85
CA ALA A 857 -39.08 18.38 -30.11
C ALA A 857 -39.59 16.95 -30.38
N PHE A 858 -39.26 16.02 -29.48
CA PHE A 858 -40.08 14.90 -28.96
C PHE A 858 -39.31 14.17 -27.85
#